data_AF-A0A8C6ELS2-F1
#
_entry.id   AF-A0A8C6ELS2-F1
#
_cell.length_a   1.000
_cell.length_b   1.000
_cell.length_c   1.000
_cell.angle_alpha   90.00
_cell.angle_beta   90.00
_cell.angle_gamma   90.00
#
_symmetry.space_group_name_H-M   'P 1'
#
loop_
_entity.id
_entity.type
_entity.pdbx_description
1 polymer ?
#
loop_
_entity_poly.entity_id
_entity_poly.type
_entity_poly.pdbx_seq_one_letter_code
_entity_poly.pdbx_strand_id
1 'polypeptide(L)'
;MKLALLPWVLLLLATVPGSGPRPTAVHPYKVSETEKSQLVNETRWQYYGTPGITGNLSLTWNTSRLPTQAVTIELWGYEETGKPYSENWTAEWSCLYTLATNIPNSGFFTFTPKPASPDYQRWKVGALRIIDSKNYLGKKDVLALWTNDHALAWHLGNDFREDSVAWARAQCLAWEALEDQLPNFLKELPDCPCTLAQARADSGRYFTDYGCDIEHGSVCTYHPGAVHCVRSVQASPQYASGQQCCYTAAGTQLLTADSTSGSTPDRGHDWGSPPYRTPPRVPSMSHWLYDVISFYYCCLWAPECSRYMRRRPSSDCRNYRPPHLASVFGDPHFVTFDGTNLTFNGRGEYVLLEAVLTDLRVQARAQPGMMTNGSQARGTGLTAVAVQEGNSDVVEVRLAKRSGVLEVLLNQEVLSFAEQSWMDLKGLFLSVAAEDKVSIMLSSGAGLEVSIQGPFLSVAILLPDKFLTHTRGLLGTLNNDPTDDFTLRSGQVLPLNASAQELFQFGADWAVHNTSSLFTYDSWFLINNFVYQPKHDPTFEPLFPDKTTLSPSQAEEAAKLCGNDHFCIFDVAATGSLSVGNATLVAHQLHQQRMQSLQPVMSCGWLAPPANGHKEGLRYLVGSTVHFHCNSGFSLAGAETSTCQADGTWSTPTPECQLGRSYTVLLSIIFGGLAVVLLVSIIYVLLRRKGNMNMWSLQP
;
A
#
# COMPACT_ATOMS: atom_id res chain seq x y z
N MET A 1 -27.77 -13.95 -1.62
CA MET A 1 -28.17 -13.61 -0.24
C MET A 1 -27.63 -12.21 -0.02
N LYS A 2 -28.48 -11.18 -0.04
CA LYS A 2 -28.07 -9.76 -0.04
C LYS A 2 -27.83 -9.31 1.40
N LEU A 3 -26.62 -8.90 1.76
CA LEU A 3 -26.30 -8.53 3.15
C LEU A 3 -25.65 -7.15 3.22
N ALA A 4 -26.43 -6.15 3.65
CA ALA A 4 -25.89 -4.94 4.27
C ALA A 4 -25.99 -5.14 5.80
N LEU A 5 -24.91 -5.58 6.46
CA LEU A 5 -24.87 -5.81 7.92
C LEU A 5 -23.55 -5.29 8.52
N LEU A 6 -23.70 -4.38 9.51
CA LEU A 6 -22.82 -3.95 10.62
C LEU A 6 -21.28 -3.78 10.43
N PRO A 7 -20.67 -2.73 11.07
CA PRO A 7 -19.23 -2.67 11.36
C PRO A 7 -18.75 -3.74 12.36
N TRP A 8 -19.66 -4.42 13.07
CA TRP A 8 -19.34 -5.39 14.14
C TRP A 8 -19.82 -6.83 13.88
N VAL A 9 -20.37 -7.13 12.71
CA VAL A 9 -20.73 -8.49 12.33
C VAL A 9 -19.91 -8.89 11.14
N LEU A 10 -19.08 -9.91 11.40
CA LEU A 10 -18.83 -11.04 10.52
C LEU A 10 -19.47 -10.88 9.15
N LEU A 11 -18.68 -10.60 8.13
CA LEU A 11 -19.05 -11.11 6.82
C LEU A 11 -19.16 -12.63 6.97
N LEU A 12 -20.40 -13.11 7.06
CA LEU A 12 -20.76 -14.40 6.48
C LEU A 12 -20.48 -14.25 4.98
N LEU A 13 -19.21 -14.34 4.59
CA LEU A 13 -18.89 -14.92 3.30
C LEU A 13 -19.63 -16.26 3.28
N ALA A 14 -20.29 -16.51 2.15
CA ALA A 14 -21.09 -17.68 1.81
C ALA A 14 -20.98 -18.84 2.82
N THR A 15 -22.13 -19.31 3.31
CA THR A 15 -22.20 -20.60 3.97
C THR A 15 -21.54 -21.67 3.08
N VAL A 16 -20.30 -22.02 3.39
CA VAL A 16 -19.71 -23.31 3.05
C VAL A 16 -20.64 -24.35 3.67
N PRO A 17 -21.32 -25.22 2.91
CA PRO A 17 -22.09 -26.30 3.48
C PRO A 17 -21.14 -27.21 4.28
N GLY A 18 -21.15 -27.10 5.61
CA GLY A 18 -20.38 -27.97 6.50
C GLY A 18 -19.19 -27.35 7.24
N SER A 19 -18.89 -26.06 7.07
CA SER A 19 -17.95 -25.35 7.96
C SER A 19 -18.67 -24.27 8.75
N GLY A 20 -18.50 -24.25 10.08
CA GLY A 20 -19.18 -23.31 10.97
C GLY A 20 -18.87 -21.83 10.66
N PRO A 21 -19.61 -20.88 11.25
CA PRO A 21 -19.48 -19.45 10.96
C PRO A 21 -18.07 -18.93 11.32
N ARG A 22 -17.33 -18.39 10.33
CA ARG A 22 -16.01 -17.77 10.52
C ARG A 22 -16.13 -16.25 10.69
N PRO A 23 -15.52 -15.63 11.71
CA PRO A 23 -15.60 -14.19 11.91
C PRO A 23 -14.63 -13.35 11.09
N THR A 24 -15.14 -12.50 10.18
CA THR A 24 -14.37 -11.42 9.53
C THR A 24 -15.03 -10.07 9.80
N ALA A 25 -14.32 -9.17 10.51
CA ALA A 25 -14.77 -7.79 10.68
C ALA A 25 -14.63 -7.04 9.33
N VAL A 26 -15.67 -6.30 8.94
CA VAL A 26 -15.75 -5.67 7.61
C VAL A 26 -15.29 -4.23 7.72
N HIS A 27 -14.11 -3.96 7.20
CA HIS A 27 -13.63 -2.59 6.97
C HIS A 27 -14.63 -1.83 6.07
N PRO A 28 -15.12 -0.62 6.42
CA PRO A 28 -16.18 0.04 5.67
C PRO A 28 -15.87 0.28 4.19
N TYR A 29 -14.60 0.51 3.84
CA TYR A 29 -14.16 0.66 2.45
C TYR A 29 -14.17 -0.64 1.63
N LYS A 30 -14.39 -1.82 2.24
CA LYS A 30 -14.61 -3.07 1.48
C LYS A 30 -15.95 -3.09 0.77
N VAL A 31 -16.94 -2.34 1.27
CA VAL A 31 -18.30 -2.34 0.74
C VAL A 31 -18.40 -1.38 -0.45
N SER A 32 -19.10 -1.78 -1.52
CA SER A 32 -19.39 -0.90 -2.66
C SER A 32 -20.09 0.40 -2.23
N GLU A 33 -19.74 1.54 -2.84
CA GLU A 33 -20.42 2.82 -2.61
C GLU A 33 -21.93 2.76 -2.85
N THR A 34 -22.40 1.87 -3.73
CA THR A 34 -23.84 1.70 -4.00
C THR A 34 -24.61 1.00 -2.88
N GLU A 35 -23.90 0.37 -1.94
CA GLU A 35 -24.42 -0.33 -0.76
C GLU A 35 -24.25 0.51 0.52
N LYS A 36 -23.80 1.77 0.41
CA LYS A 36 -23.60 2.69 1.52
C LYS A 36 -24.57 3.86 1.51
N SER A 37 -24.61 4.57 2.63
CA SER A 37 -25.10 5.95 2.68
C SER A 37 -23.91 6.91 2.61
N GLN A 38 -24.11 8.08 2.00
CA GLN A 38 -23.05 9.03 1.70
C GLN A 38 -23.31 10.39 2.38
N LEU A 39 -22.27 10.91 3.02
CA LEU A 39 -22.24 12.25 3.58
C LEU A 39 -22.06 13.26 2.46
N VAL A 40 -23.07 14.11 2.21
CA VAL A 40 -22.96 15.16 1.19
C VAL A 40 -21.96 16.21 1.67
N ASN A 41 -20.86 16.38 0.93
CA ASN A 41 -19.69 17.18 1.33
C ASN A 41 -19.16 16.75 2.70
N GLU A 42 -18.55 15.56 2.74
CA GLU A 42 -18.03 14.95 3.96
C GLU A 42 -17.10 15.87 4.76
N THR A 43 -16.26 16.66 4.10
CA THR A 43 -15.40 17.66 4.77
C THR A 43 -16.23 18.63 5.62
N ARG A 44 -17.40 19.06 5.16
CA ARG A 44 -18.27 19.95 5.95
C ARG A 44 -18.76 19.29 7.25
N TRP A 45 -18.97 17.98 7.25
CA TRP A 45 -19.34 17.23 8.46
C TRP A 45 -18.18 17.19 9.45
N GLN A 46 -16.97 16.92 8.94
CA GLN A 46 -15.75 16.77 9.73
C GLN A 46 -15.14 18.10 10.20
N TYR A 47 -15.62 19.24 9.70
CA TYR A 47 -15.18 20.59 10.11
C TYR A 47 -16.31 21.43 10.71
N TYR A 48 -17.50 20.86 10.92
CA TYR A 48 -18.65 21.63 11.39
C TYR A 48 -18.41 22.26 12.76
N GLY A 49 -18.62 23.57 12.88
CA GLY A 49 -18.34 24.32 14.11
C GLY A 49 -16.98 25.02 14.12
N THR A 50 -16.08 24.71 13.19
CA THR A 50 -14.89 25.52 12.95
C THR A 50 -15.26 26.86 12.26
N PRO A 51 -14.39 27.88 12.30
CA PRO A 51 -14.68 29.18 11.69
C PRO A 51 -15.15 29.09 10.24
N GLY A 52 -16.33 29.63 9.95
CA GLY A 52 -16.91 29.66 8.61
C GLY A 52 -17.71 28.40 8.20
N ILE A 53 -17.76 27.35 9.03
CA ILE A 53 -18.46 26.10 8.72
C ILE A 53 -19.67 25.91 9.64
N THR A 54 -20.83 26.38 9.18
CA THR A 54 -22.14 26.26 9.86
C THR A 54 -23.24 25.84 8.88
N GLY A 55 -24.50 25.77 9.32
CA GLY A 55 -25.67 25.50 8.46
C GLY A 55 -26.12 24.04 8.46
N ASN A 56 -26.75 23.60 7.37
CA ASN A 56 -27.32 22.26 7.28
C ASN A 56 -26.33 21.23 6.73
N LEU A 57 -26.43 20.01 7.24
CA LEU A 57 -25.75 18.82 6.75
C LEU A 57 -26.76 17.89 6.08
N SER A 58 -26.31 17.13 5.08
CA SER A 58 -27.18 16.28 4.27
C SER A 58 -26.57 14.90 4.03
N LEU A 59 -27.43 13.88 4.04
CA LEU A 59 -27.11 12.47 3.87
C LEU A 59 -27.92 11.91 2.71
N THR A 60 -27.33 11.09 1.86
CA THR A 60 -27.98 10.43 0.71
C THR A 60 -27.79 8.92 0.74
N TRP A 61 -28.74 8.15 0.20
CA TRP A 61 -28.62 6.69 0.07
C TRP A 61 -29.52 6.13 -1.02
N ASN A 62 -29.21 4.92 -1.49
CA ASN A 62 -30.04 4.21 -2.46
C ASN A 62 -31.21 3.49 -1.75
N THR A 63 -32.44 3.95 -2.00
CA THR A 63 -33.66 3.40 -1.41
C THR A 63 -33.90 1.93 -1.76
N SER A 64 -33.38 1.45 -2.90
CA SER A 64 -33.55 0.07 -3.35
C SER A 64 -32.73 -0.93 -2.52
N ARG A 65 -31.68 -0.47 -1.84
CA ARG A 65 -30.83 -1.33 -0.97
C ARG A 65 -31.44 -1.56 0.40
N LEU A 66 -32.34 -0.68 0.84
CA LEU A 66 -33.10 -0.81 2.06
C LEU A 66 -34.60 -0.68 1.75
N PRO A 67 -35.26 -1.74 1.24
CA PRO A 67 -36.63 -1.68 0.73
C PRO A 67 -37.67 -1.62 1.86
N THR A 68 -37.75 -0.46 2.51
CA THR A 68 -38.72 -0.15 3.58
C THR A 68 -39.46 1.15 3.30
N GLN A 69 -40.62 1.34 3.94
CA GLN A 69 -41.45 2.54 3.82
C GLN A 69 -40.92 3.72 4.63
N ALA A 70 -40.41 3.45 5.84
CA ALA A 70 -39.92 4.47 6.75
C ALA A 70 -38.60 4.04 7.39
N VAL A 71 -37.67 4.99 7.53
CA VAL A 71 -36.33 4.75 8.07
C VAL A 71 -36.08 5.53 9.36
N THR A 72 -35.17 4.99 10.17
CA THR A 72 -34.60 5.64 11.34
C THR A 72 -33.11 5.83 11.09
N ILE A 73 -32.60 7.02 11.40
CA ILE A 73 -31.19 7.38 11.27
C ILE A 73 -30.59 7.50 12.66
N GLU A 74 -29.57 6.71 12.94
CA GLU A 74 -28.90 6.60 14.23
C GLU A 74 -27.44 7.04 14.11
N LEU A 75 -26.92 7.69 15.16
CA LEU A 75 -25.49 7.90 15.34
C LEU A 75 -24.91 6.78 16.21
N TRP A 76 -23.85 6.16 15.71
CA TRP A 76 -23.04 5.20 16.45
C TRP A 76 -21.64 5.75 16.68
N GLY A 77 -21.13 5.60 17.90
CA GLY A 77 -19.81 6.05 18.31
C GLY A 77 -18.89 4.90 18.67
N TYR A 78 -17.60 5.08 18.40
CA TYR A 78 -16.55 4.16 18.80
C TYR A 78 -15.73 4.65 19.97
N GLU A 79 -15.38 3.75 20.87
CA GLU A 79 -14.33 3.98 21.85
C GLU A 79 -13.57 2.70 22.18
N GLU A 80 -12.35 2.87 22.69
CA GLU A 80 -11.57 1.79 23.28
C GLU A 80 -11.25 2.16 24.73
N THR A 81 -11.52 1.24 25.65
CA THR A 81 -11.39 1.47 27.09
C THR A 81 -10.59 0.34 27.75
N GLY A 82 -10.07 0.60 28.96
CA GLY A 82 -9.19 -0.33 29.67
C GLY A 82 -7.71 0.02 29.52
N LYS A 83 -6.83 -0.90 29.92
CA LYS A 83 -5.38 -0.70 29.90
C LYS A 83 -4.81 -1.17 28.56
N PRO A 84 -4.13 -0.29 27.79
CA PRO A 84 -3.52 -0.65 26.52
C PRO A 84 -2.62 -1.90 26.60
N TYR A 85 -2.69 -2.72 25.56
CA TYR A 85 -2.00 -4.01 25.39
C TYR A 85 -2.18 -4.98 26.56
N SER A 86 -3.38 -5.01 27.14
CA SER A 86 -3.75 -5.99 28.16
C SER A 86 -5.10 -6.64 27.87
N GLU A 87 -5.41 -7.71 28.58
CA GLU A 87 -6.66 -8.47 28.40
C GLU A 87 -7.93 -7.67 28.69
N ASN A 88 -7.81 -6.57 29.44
CA ASN A 88 -8.94 -5.69 29.74
C ASN A 88 -9.09 -4.52 28.75
N TRP A 89 -8.28 -4.47 27.68
CA TRP A 89 -8.43 -3.48 26.62
C TRP A 89 -9.56 -3.91 25.69
N THR A 90 -10.66 -3.17 25.74
CA THR A 90 -11.90 -3.53 25.05
C THR A 90 -12.33 -2.45 24.09
N ALA A 91 -12.77 -2.86 22.91
CA ALA A 91 -13.40 -2.02 21.92
C ALA A 91 -14.92 -2.02 22.11
N GLU A 92 -15.54 -0.84 22.09
CA GLU A 92 -16.99 -0.68 22.23
C GLU A 92 -17.55 0.17 21.08
N TRP A 93 -18.65 -0.32 20.51
CA TRP A 93 -19.41 0.39 19.48
C TRP A 93 -20.86 0.52 19.93
N SER A 94 -21.25 1.76 20.19
CA SER A 94 -22.46 2.07 20.94
C SER A 94 -23.37 2.99 20.16
N CYS A 95 -24.65 2.63 20.13
CA CYS A 95 -25.69 3.49 19.58
C CYS A 95 -25.91 4.65 20.54
N LEU A 96 -25.63 5.88 20.08
CA LEU A 96 -25.69 7.06 20.93
C LEU A 96 -27.13 7.60 20.98
N TYR A 97 -27.67 8.00 19.84
CA TYR A 97 -29.02 8.56 19.72
C TYR A 97 -29.51 8.56 18.26
N THR A 98 -30.79 8.87 18.08
CA THR A 98 -31.41 9.04 16.75
C THR A 98 -31.30 10.48 16.27
N LEU A 99 -30.97 10.68 14.99
CA LEU A 99 -31.13 11.98 14.32
C LEU A 99 -32.56 12.21 13.87
N ALA A 100 -33.20 11.16 13.38
CA ALA A 100 -34.61 11.15 12.99
C ALA A 100 -35.16 9.72 13.03
N THR A 101 -36.45 9.58 13.29
CA THR A 101 -37.15 8.30 13.35
C THR A 101 -38.45 8.38 12.56
N ASN A 102 -38.88 7.27 11.97
CA ASN A 102 -40.13 7.17 11.23
C ASN A 102 -40.25 8.20 10.08
N ILE A 103 -39.12 8.50 9.41
CA ILE A 103 -39.12 9.39 8.24
C ILE A 103 -39.36 8.57 6.96
N PRO A 104 -40.05 9.11 5.94
CA PRO A 104 -40.22 8.42 4.67
C PRO A 104 -38.87 8.04 4.05
N ASN A 105 -38.78 6.84 3.47
CA ASN A 105 -37.57 6.39 2.78
C ASN A 105 -37.41 7.09 1.41
N SER A 106 -36.99 8.36 1.43
CA SER A 106 -36.81 9.22 0.25
C SER A 106 -35.42 9.13 -0.39
N GLY A 107 -34.45 8.47 0.27
CA GLY A 107 -33.05 8.45 -0.17
C GLY A 107 -32.26 9.71 0.19
N PHE A 108 -32.85 10.64 0.95
CA PHE A 108 -32.23 11.91 1.32
C PHE A 108 -32.71 12.38 2.70
N PHE A 109 -31.79 12.88 3.52
CA PHE A 109 -32.07 13.50 4.81
C PHE A 109 -31.22 14.74 5.01
N THR A 110 -31.78 15.80 5.62
CA THR A 110 -31.04 17.01 5.98
C THR A 110 -31.45 17.50 7.35
N PHE A 111 -30.51 18.04 8.10
CA PHE A 111 -30.74 18.62 9.42
C PHE A 111 -29.71 19.70 9.73
N THR A 112 -30.01 20.54 10.72
CA THR A 112 -29.04 21.47 11.31
C THR A 112 -28.46 20.83 12.57
N PRO A 113 -27.15 20.54 12.62
CA PRO A 113 -26.52 19.95 13.79
C PRO A 113 -26.68 20.80 15.05
N LYS A 114 -26.92 20.12 16.16
CA LYS A 114 -26.87 20.69 17.51
C LYS A 114 -25.80 19.93 18.30
N PRO A 115 -25.09 20.59 19.24
CA PRO A 115 -24.21 19.88 20.16
C PRO A 115 -24.94 18.70 20.83
N ALA A 116 -24.26 17.58 20.96
CA ALA A 116 -24.81 16.43 21.67
C ALA A 116 -24.98 16.71 23.17
N SER A 117 -25.76 15.88 23.87
CA SER A 117 -25.79 15.95 25.33
C SER A 117 -24.40 15.68 25.91
N PRO A 118 -24.06 16.27 27.08
CA PRO A 118 -22.74 16.11 27.69
C PRO A 118 -22.27 14.65 27.79
N ASP A 119 -23.19 13.72 28.08
CA ASP A 119 -22.91 12.29 28.18
C ASP A 119 -22.33 11.71 26.88
N TYR A 120 -22.74 12.22 25.72
CA TYR A 120 -22.29 11.73 24.41
C TYR A 120 -21.12 12.52 23.82
N GLN A 121 -20.82 13.73 24.31
CA GLN A 121 -19.78 14.57 23.71
C GLN A 121 -18.37 13.95 23.74
N ARG A 122 -18.13 12.90 24.53
CA ARG A 122 -16.84 12.19 24.57
C ARG A 122 -16.50 11.44 23.28
N TRP A 123 -17.50 11.04 22.48
CA TRP A 123 -17.25 10.31 21.23
C TRP A 123 -16.82 11.26 20.11
N LYS A 124 -15.70 10.93 19.45
CA LYS A 124 -15.06 11.78 18.45
C LYS A 124 -15.02 11.15 17.05
N VAL A 125 -15.24 9.85 16.99
CA VAL A 125 -15.25 9.03 15.78
C VAL A 125 -16.52 8.19 15.80
N GLY A 126 -17.17 8.07 14.65
CA GLY A 126 -18.35 7.23 14.51
C GLY A 126 -18.88 7.21 13.07
N ALA A 127 -20.05 6.59 12.93
CA ALA A 127 -20.76 6.49 11.66
C ALA A 127 -22.27 6.64 11.85
N LEU A 128 -22.95 7.07 10.80
CA LEU A 128 -24.41 7.07 10.76
C LEU A 128 -24.92 5.73 10.23
N ARG A 129 -26.02 5.27 10.81
CA ARG A 129 -26.71 4.04 10.42
C ARG A 129 -28.16 4.33 10.05
N ILE A 130 -28.59 3.80 8.90
CA ILE A 130 -29.97 3.87 8.42
C ILE A 130 -30.60 2.48 8.49
N ILE A 131 -31.72 2.36 9.20
CA ILE A 131 -32.46 1.10 9.39
C ILE A 131 -33.95 1.28 9.14
N ASP A 132 -34.68 0.17 8.97
CA ASP A 132 -36.14 0.16 8.99
C ASP A 132 -36.66 0.62 10.36
N SER A 133 -37.60 1.58 10.36
CA SER A 133 -38.20 2.18 11.57
C SER A 133 -38.97 1.20 12.45
N LYS A 134 -39.28 0.00 11.96
CA LYS A 134 -39.90 -1.08 12.77
C LYS A 134 -38.94 -1.63 13.81
N ASN A 135 -37.63 -1.43 13.65
CA ASN A 135 -36.64 -1.87 14.62
C ASN A 135 -36.51 -0.87 15.77
N TYR A 136 -36.27 -1.37 16.98
CA TYR A 136 -35.98 -0.53 18.12
C TYR A 136 -34.54 0.03 18.06
N LEU A 137 -34.31 1.13 18.78
CA LEU A 137 -33.04 1.85 18.82
C LEU A 137 -31.88 0.92 19.16
N GLY A 138 -30.81 0.97 18.35
CA GLY A 138 -29.58 0.25 18.65
C GLY A 138 -29.66 -1.27 18.43
N LYS A 139 -30.77 -1.79 17.88
CA LYS A 139 -30.91 -3.21 17.56
C LYS A 139 -29.75 -3.68 16.67
N LYS A 140 -29.09 -4.76 17.08
CA LYS A 140 -28.00 -5.40 16.33
C LYS A 140 -28.59 -6.39 15.32
N ASP A 141 -27.76 -6.83 14.37
CA ASP A 141 -28.08 -7.83 13.34
C ASP A 141 -29.30 -7.49 12.47
N VAL A 142 -29.36 -6.24 11.99
CA VAL A 142 -30.43 -5.74 11.11
C VAL A 142 -29.86 -5.21 9.80
N LEU A 143 -30.60 -5.42 8.70
CA LEU A 143 -30.27 -4.83 7.39
C LEU A 143 -30.16 -3.31 7.56
N ALA A 144 -28.99 -2.77 7.24
CA ALA A 144 -28.68 -1.37 7.49
C ALA A 144 -27.73 -0.80 6.44
N LEU A 145 -27.91 0.48 6.11
CA LEU A 145 -26.93 1.25 5.35
C LEU A 145 -26.09 2.07 6.32
N TRP A 146 -24.78 2.11 6.08
CA TRP A 146 -23.84 2.84 6.92
C TRP A 146 -23.11 3.90 6.11
N THR A 147 -22.71 4.98 6.77
CA THR A 147 -21.67 5.87 6.24
C THR A 147 -20.30 5.26 6.47
N ASN A 148 -19.28 5.77 5.79
CA ASN A 148 -17.91 5.57 6.26
C ASN A 148 -17.73 6.20 7.65
N ASP A 149 -16.72 5.74 8.37
CA ASP A 149 -16.30 6.35 9.63
C ASP A 149 -15.79 7.76 9.37
N HIS A 150 -16.10 8.68 10.26
CA HIS A 150 -15.70 10.07 10.12
C HIS A 150 -15.53 10.75 11.48
N ALA A 151 -14.79 11.85 11.47
CA ALA A 151 -14.68 12.73 12.63
C ALA A 151 -16.03 13.38 12.94
N LEU A 152 -16.47 13.29 14.20
CA LEU A 152 -17.76 13.78 14.67
C LEU A 152 -17.72 15.25 15.11
N ALA A 153 -17.09 16.14 14.32
CA ALA A 153 -16.99 17.57 14.65
C ALA A 153 -18.37 18.23 14.87
N TRP A 154 -19.34 17.89 14.02
CA TRP A 154 -20.72 18.39 14.10
C TRP A 154 -21.47 18.02 15.38
N HIS A 155 -21.00 16.99 16.09
CA HIS A 155 -21.56 16.47 17.33
C HIS A 155 -20.95 17.14 18.58
N LEU A 156 -19.78 17.79 18.44
CA LEU A 156 -19.04 18.39 19.54
C LEU A 156 -19.77 19.56 20.22
N GLY A 157 -19.35 19.80 21.47
CA GLY A 157 -19.85 20.81 22.39
C GLY A 157 -19.65 22.25 21.94
N ASN A 158 -20.16 23.18 22.74
CA ASN A 158 -20.00 24.61 22.49
C ASN A 158 -18.55 25.08 22.67
N ASP A 159 -17.78 24.43 23.54
CA ASP A 159 -16.34 24.67 23.73
C ASP A 159 -15.55 24.52 22.42
N PHE A 160 -15.82 23.48 21.64
CA PHE A 160 -15.24 23.32 20.30
C PHE A 160 -15.71 24.39 19.30
N ARG A 161 -16.97 24.81 19.39
CA ARG A 161 -17.55 25.80 18.47
C ARG A 161 -17.09 27.23 18.76
N GLU A 162 -16.82 27.52 20.02
CA GLU A 162 -16.31 28.82 20.49
C GLU A 162 -14.84 29.00 20.11
N ASP A 163 -14.00 27.99 20.36
CA ASP A 163 -12.59 28.00 19.98
C ASP A 163 -12.08 26.59 19.60
N SER A 164 -12.38 26.21 18.36
CA SER A 164 -11.98 24.90 17.81
C SER A 164 -10.48 24.65 17.83
N VAL A 165 -9.66 25.70 17.73
CA VAL A 165 -8.19 25.58 17.68
C VAL A 165 -7.65 25.30 19.08
N ALA A 166 -8.08 26.06 20.10
CA ALA A 166 -7.68 25.79 21.48
C ALA A 166 -8.15 24.43 21.96
N TRP A 167 -9.39 24.05 21.60
CA TRP A 167 -9.94 22.73 21.89
C TRP A 167 -9.12 21.61 21.26
N ALA A 168 -8.81 21.71 19.97
CA ALA A 168 -8.04 20.71 19.23
C ALA A 168 -6.60 20.60 19.75
N ARG A 169 -5.96 21.72 20.10
CA ARG A 169 -4.66 21.75 20.77
C ARG A 169 -4.68 20.95 22.07
N ALA A 170 -5.71 21.12 22.90
CA ALA A 170 -5.83 20.36 24.15
C ALA A 170 -5.92 18.85 23.90
N GLN A 171 -6.67 18.43 22.87
CA GLN A 171 -6.74 17.01 22.47
C GLN A 171 -5.42 16.49 21.91
N CYS A 172 -4.72 17.27 21.08
CA CYS A 172 -3.42 16.91 20.54
C CYS A 172 -2.38 16.67 21.66
N LEU A 173 -2.37 17.53 22.69
CA LEU A 173 -1.51 17.36 23.86
C LEU A 173 -1.88 16.12 24.68
N ALA A 174 -3.18 15.84 24.86
CA ALA A 174 -3.63 14.64 25.55
C ALA A 174 -3.25 13.35 24.81
N TRP A 175 -3.39 13.35 23.48
CA TRP A 175 -2.92 12.25 22.63
C TRP A 175 -1.40 12.07 22.72
N GLU A 176 -0.62 13.15 22.67
CA GLU A 176 0.84 13.07 22.79
C GLU A 176 1.27 12.48 24.14
N ALA A 177 0.57 12.83 25.23
CA ALA A 177 0.80 12.26 26.56
C ALA A 177 0.37 10.78 26.69
N LEU A 178 -0.63 10.34 25.91
CA LEU A 178 -0.99 8.94 25.80
C LEU A 178 0.09 8.17 25.05
N GLU A 179 0.59 8.70 23.94
CA GLU A 179 1.67 8.10 23.15
C GLU A 179 2.94 7.87 23.98
N ASP A 180 3.25 8.73 24.95
CA ASP A 180 4.35 8.53 25.90
C ASP A 180 4.19 7.30 26.81
N GLN A 181 2.96 6.85 27.03
CA GLN A 181 2.65 5.69 27.88
C GLN A 181 2.51 4.40 27.07
N LEU A 182 2.36 4.49 25.76
CA LEU A 182 2.17 3.35 24.87
C LEU A 182 3.51 2.76 24.41
N PRO A 183 3.57 1.45 24.14
CA PRO A 183 4.77 0.83 23.59
C PRO A 183 5.11 1.39 22.20
N ASN A 184 6.41 1.39 21.91
CA ASN A 184 6.95 1.76 20.61
C ASN A 184 6.75 0.60 19.62
N PHE A 185 5.98 0.86 18.57
CA PHE A 185 5.64 -0.11 17.54
C PHE A 185 6.51 -0.01 16.26
N LEU A 186 7.31 1.05 16.13
CA LEU A 186 8.02 1.40 14.90
C LEU A 186 9.04 0.34 14.47
N LYS A 187 9.55 -0.47 15.40
CA LYS A 187 10.57 -1.49 15.12
C LYS A 187 10.03 -2.72 14.38
N GLU A 188 8.71 -2.91 14.35
CA GLU A 188 8.09 -4.06 13.68
C GLU A 188 7.57 -3.74 12.28
N LEU A 189 7.68 -2.48 11.85
CA LEU A 189 7.12 -2.03 10.58
C LEU A 189 8.07 -2.31 9.42
N PRO A 190 7.54 -2.69 8.25
CA PRO A 190 8.35 -2.82 7.05
C PRO A 190 8.80 -1.46 6.53
N ASP A 191 9.98 -1.41 5.92
CA ASP A 191 10.50 -0.16 5.36
C ASP A 191 9.86 0.20 4.03
N CYS A 192 9.56 1.48 3.86
CA CYS A 192 8.96 1.97 2.62
C CYS A 192 9.89 1.75 1.41
N PRO A 193 9.34 1.36 0.25
CA PRO A 193 10.07 1.36 -1.01
C PRO A 193 10.71 2.72 -1.30
N CYS A 194 11.89 2.74 -1.90
CA CYS A 194 12.60 4.00 -2.15
C CYS A 194 11.96 4.85 -3.27
N THR A 195 11.21 4.22 -4.17
CA THR A 195 10.62 4.87 -5.33
C THR A 195 9.17 4.44 -5.54
N LEU A 196 8.38 5.28 -6.20
CA LEU A 196 7.03 4.94 -6.61
C LEU A 196 6.98 3.70 -7.54
N ALA A 197 8.00 3.52 -8.39
CA ALA A 197 8.09 2.34 -9.26
C ALA A 197 8.23 1.05 -8.44
N GLN A 198 9.12 1.04 -7.45
CA GLN A 198 9.26 -0.09 -6.53
C GLN A 198 7.97 -0.33 -5.73
N ALA A 199 7.33 0.73 -5.24
CA ALA A 199 6.09 0.63 -4.47
C ALA A 199 4.94 -0.01 -5.25
N ARG A 200 4.81 0.30 -6.53
CA ARG A 200 3.79 -0.30 -7.42
C ARG A 200 4.17 -1.71 -7.88
N ALA A 201 5.46 -2.03 -7.92
CA ALA A 201 5.95 -3.34 -8.34
C ALA A 201 5.98 -4.39 -7.21
N ASP A 202 6.14 -3.98 -5.95
CA ASP A 202 6.19 -4.84 -4.76
C ASP A 202 4.80 -5.18 -4.22
N SER A 203 4.01 -5.84 -5.06
CA SER A 203 2.63 -6.22 -4.75
C SER A 203 2.52 -7.43 -3.80
N GLY A 204 3.61 -7.90 -3.21
CA GLY A 204 3.58 -8.97 -2.19
C GLY A 204 3.50 -8.43 -0.77
N ARG A 205 4.01 -7.22 -0.54
CA ARG A 205 4.06 -6.56 0.77
C ARG A 205 3.24 -5.29 0.84
N TYR A 206 3.02 -4.64 -0.31
CA TYR A 206 2.35 -3.36 -0.40
C TYR A 206 1.11 -3.45 -1.29
N PHE A 207 0.07 -2.72 -0.91
CA PHE A 207 -1.15 -2.56 -1.70
C PHE A 207 -1.57 -1.09 -1.73
N THR A 208 -2.18 -0.68 -2.82
CA THR A 208 -2.57 0.71 -3.07
C THR A 208 -3.50 1.24 -1.99
N ASP A 209 -3.22 2.46 -1.51
CA ASP A 209 -4.10 3.16 -0.59
C ASP A 209 -5.33 3.71 -1.35
N TYR A 210 -6.52 3.28 -0.94
CA TYR A 210 -7.78 3.69 -1.59
C TYR A 210 -8.08 5.19 -1.48
N GLY A 211 -7.44 5.91 -0.55
CA GLY A 211 -7.54 7.36 -0.40
C GLY A 211 -6.50 8.14 -1.20
N CYS A 212 -5.52 7.48 -1.85
CA CYS A 212 -4.49 8.16 -2.65
C CYS A 212 -3.95 7.23 -3.73
N ASP A 213 -4.69 7.14 -4.82
CA ASP A 213 -4.47 6.22 -5.93
C ASP A 213 -4.39 6.99 -7.26
N ILE A 214 -3.34 6.76 -8.06
CA ILE A 214 -3.09 7.53 -9.29
C ILE A 214 -3.91 7.03 -10.46
N GLU A 215 -4.26 5.75 -10.46
CA GLU A 215 -5.14 5.10 -11.41
C GLU A 215 -6.59 5.63 -11.28
N HIS A 216 -6.96 6.16 -10.10
CA HIS A 216 -8.29 6.70 -9.81
C HIS A 216 -8.35 8.23 -9.61
N GLY A 217 -7.29 8.96 -10.01
CA GLY A 217 -7.29 10.43 -10.04
C GLY A 217 -6.85 11.14 -8.75
N SER A 218 -6.18 10.43 -7.83
CA SER A 218 -5.45 10.91 -6.64
C SER A 218 -6.10 12.05 -5.86
N VAL A 219 -6.82 11.74 -4.76
CA VAL A 219 -7.26 12.73 -3.77
C VAL A 219 -6.60 12.48 -2.42
N CYS A 220 -5.31 12.76 -2.33
CA CYS A 220 -4.46 12.47 -1.18
C CYS A 220 -4.66 13.47 -0.02
N THR A 221 -5.84 13.43 0.60
CA THR A 221 -6.33 14.41 1.59
C THR A 221 -5.34 14.69 2.73
N TYR A 222 -4.69 13.64 3.26
CA TYR A 222 -3.76 13.75 4.39
C TYR A 222 -2.29 13.91 3.96
N HIS A 223 -2.00 13.83 2.65
CA HIS A 223 -0.64 13.89 2.11
C HIS A 223 -0.58 14.84 0.90
N PRO A 224 -0.78 16.16 1.10
CA PRO A 224 -0.74 17.10 -0.01
C PRO A 224 0.61 17.07 -0.73
N GLY A 225 0.56 16.95 -2.06
CA GLY A 225 1.75 16.78 -2.91
C GLY A 225 2.10 15.32 -3.24
N ALA A 226 1.47 14.35 -2.58
CA ALA A 226 1.48 12.97 -3.02
C ALA A 226 0.57 12.78 -4.24
N VAL A 227 0.93 11.85 -5.13
CA VAL A 227 0.04 11.35 -6.19
C VAL A 227 -0.36 9.90 -5.95
N HIS A 228 0.36 9.17 -5.12
CA HIS A 228 0.08 7.77 -4.85
C HIS A 228 0.63 7.40 -3.48
N CYS A 229 -0.14 6.60 -2.73
CA CYS A 229 0.31 5.96 -1.51
C CYS A 229 0.06 4.45 -1.59
N VAL A 230 0.90 3.70 -0.92
CA VAL A 230 0.71 2.27 -0.67
C VAL A 230 0.74 2.01 0.83
N ARG A 231 0.05 0.96 1.28
CA ARG A 231 0.08 0.49 2.67
C ARG A 231 0.71 -0.89 2.74
N SER A 232 1.45 -1.15 3.81
CA SER A 232 1.83 -2.51 4.17
C SER A 232 0.58 -3.35 4.32
N VAL A 233 0.58 -4.54 3.76
CA VAL A 233 -0.63 -5.40 3.77
C VAL A 233 -0.78 -6.15 5.08
N GLN A 234 0.35 -6.54 5.67
CA GLN A 234 0.39 -7.28 6.92
C GLN A 234 0.59 -6.30 8.08
N ALA A 235 -0.29 -6.42 9.07
CA ALA A 235 -0.12 -5.73 10.34
C ALA A 235 1.06 -6.31 11.12
N SER A 236 1.71 -5.47 11.92
CA SER A 236 2.81 -5.89 12.78
C SER A 236 2.33 -6.95 13.79
N PRO A 237 3.15 -7.99 14.08
CA PRO A 237 2.68 -9.15 14.83
C PRO A 237 2.31 -8.81 16.28
N GLN A 238 3.11 -8.01 16.99
CA GLN A 238 2.87 -7.68 18.39
C GLN A 238 1.88 -6.53 18.53
N TYR A 239 2.08 -5.46 17.76
CA TYR A 239 1.36 -4.20 17.94
C TYR A 239 0.18 -3.99 17.00
N ALA A 240 0.03 -4.84 15.97
CA ALA A 240 -0.96 -4.68 14.90
C ALA A 240 -0.90 -3.31 14.23
N SER A 241 0.32 -2.81 14.04
CA SER A 241 0.59 -1.52 13.43
C SER A 241 0.82 -1.67 11.92
N GLY A 242 0.65 -0.59 11.17
CA GLY A 242 0.83 -0.55 9.72
C GLY A 242 1.84 0.50 9.29
N GLN A 243 2.18 0.47 8.00
CA GLN A 243 3.03 1.47 7.36
C GLN A 243 2.34 1.98 6.10
N GLN A 244 2.18 3.30 5.98
CA GLN A 244 1.77 3.96 4.75
C GLN A 244 2.96 4.69 4.13
N CYS A 245 3.13 4.55 2.82
CA CYS A 245 4.23 5.09 2.04
C CYS A 245 3.69 5.91 0.89
N CYS A 246 3.98 7.22 0.88
CA CYS A 246 3.42 8.17 -0.07
C CYS A 246 4.51 8.79 -0.95
N TYR A 247 4.19 8.98 -2.23
CA TYR A 247 5.15 9.41 -3.24
C TYR A 247 4.63 10.59 -4.05
N THR A 248 5.56 11.48 -4.39
CA THR A 248 5.35 12.58 -5.34
C THR A 248 5.23 12.05 -6.77
N ALA A 249 4.76 12.90 -7.69
CA ALA A 249 4.73 12.60 -9.13
C ALA A 249 6.13 12.26 -9.72
N ALA A 250 7.20 12.79 -9.14
CA ALA A 250 8.57 12.48 -9.51
C ALA A 250 9.07 11.13 -8.94
N GLY A 251 8.20 10.38 -8.25
CA GLY A 251 8.50 9.10 -7.64
C GLY A 251 9.36 9.17 -6.37
N THR A 252 9.50 10.35 -5.77
CA THR A 252 10.25 10.54 -4.52
C THR A 252 9.33 10.31 -3.33
N GLN A 253 9.79 9.49 -2.37
CA GLN A 253 9.10 9.25 -1.11
C GLN A 253 8.98 10.55 -0.30
N LEU A 254 7.79 10.85 0.21
CA LEU A 254 7.56 11.97 1.11
C LEU A 254 7.92 11.55 2.54
N LEU A 255 8.77 12.33 3.22
CA LEU A 255 9.18 12.06 4.60
C LEU A 255 8.57 13.08 5.57
N THR A 256 8.16 12.63 6.75
CA THR A 256 7.59 13.49 7.81
C THR A 256 8.60 14.47 8.38
N ALA A 257 9.89 14.19 8.21
CA ALA A 257 10.98 15.09 8.59
C ALA A 257 11.11 16.31 7.66
N ASP A 258 10.53 16.25 6.45
CA ASP A 258 10.58 17.35 5.47
C ASP A 258 9.25 18.08 5.31
N SER A 259 8.13 17.37 5.52
CA SER A 259 6.80 17.89 5.25
C SER A 259 5.75 17.25 6.15
N THR A 260 4.68 17.99 6.41
CA THR A 260 3.46 17.48 7.04
C THR A 260 2.67 16.51 6.15
N SER A 261 3.13 16.26 4.93
CA SER A 261 2.57 15.29 3.99
C SER A 261 3.30 13.95 3.97
N GLY A 262 4.24 13.73 4.89
CA GLY A 262 5.12 12.57 4.88
C GLY A 262 4.39 11.22 4.96
N SER A 263 5.08 10.17 4.55
CA SER A 263 4.70 8.77 4.74
C SER A 263 4.59 8.45 6.22
N THR A 264 3.47 7.94 6.71
CA THR A 264 3.27 7.73 8.15
C THR A 264 3.18 6.25 8.53
N PRO A 265 3.82 5.84 9.62
CA PRO A 265 3.46 4.59 10.30
C PRO A 265 2.09 4.77 10.95
N ASP A 266 1.32 3.70 11.13
CA ASP A 266 -0.01 3.72 11.74
C ASP A 266 0.01 2.83 12.99
N ARG A 267 -0.43 3.33 14.15
CA ARG A 267 -0.48 2.52 15.37
C ARG A 267 -1.48 1.39 15.23
N GLY A 268 -2.67 1.70 14.72
CA GLY A 268 -3.65 0.69 14.33
C GLY A 268 -3.55 0.47 12.83
N HIS A 269 -3.29 -0.77 12.41
CA HIS A 269 -3.35 -1.13 11.00
C HIS A 269 -4.75 -0.85 10.46
N ASP A 270 -4.85 -0.16 9.32
CA ASP A 270 -6.12 0.27 8.73
C ASP A 270 -7.09 -0.91 8.53
N TRP A 271 -6.61 -2.04 8.01
CA TRP A 271 -7.45 -3.22 7.82
C TRP A 271 -7.62 -4.09 9.08
N GLY A 272 -7.05 -3.64 10.21
CA GLY A 272 -6.99 -4.38 11.46
C GLY A 272 -6.05 -5.57 11.41
N SER A 273 -6.13 -6.43 12.43
CA SER A 273 -5.38 -7.68 12.50
C SER A 273 -6.08 -8.69 13.42
N PRO A 274 -6.02 -10.01 13.18
CA PRO A 274 -6.49 -10.98 14.14
C PRO A 274 -5.76 -10.85 15.49
N PRO A 275 -6.45 -11.00 16.63
CA PRO A 275 -7.91 -11.06 16.79
C PRO A 275 -8.57 -9.68 16.61
N TYR A 276 -9.43 -9.54 15.58
CA TYR A 276 -10.03 -8.29 15.11
C TYR A 276 -10.91 -7.49 16.10
N ARG A 277 -11.18 -8.03 17.29
CA ARG A 277 -12.00 -7.38 18.32
C ARG A 277 -11.19 -6.82 19.47
N THR A 278 -9.87 -7.01 19.42
CA THR A 278 -8.96 -6.56 20.45
C THR A 278 -8.28 -5.29 19.92
N PRO A 279 -8.39 -4.16 20.61
CA PRO A 279 -7.56 -2.99 20.34
C PRO A 279 -6.04 -3.28 20.27
N PRO A 280 -5.26 -2.55 19.45
CA PRO A 280 -5.69 -1.59 18.42
C PRO A 280 -5.90 -2.30 17.07
N ARG A 281 -6.45 -3.53 17.09
CA ARG A 281 -6.55 -4.40 15.91
C ARG A 281 -7.91 -4.35 15.23
N VAL A 282 -8.79 -3.42 15.63
CA VAL A 282 -10.14 -3.31 15.08
C VAL A 282 -10.07 -2.63 13.71
N PRO A 283 -10.51 -3.30 12.62
CA PRO A 283 -10.43 -2.74 11.28
C PRO A 283 -11.11 -1.38 11.18
N SER A 284 -10.48 -0.42 10.51
CA SER A 284 -10.83 1.00 10.40
C SER A 284 -10.75 1.73 11.74
N MET A 285 -11.45 1.23 12.76
CA MET A 285 -11.77 1.97 13.97
C MET A 285 -10.56 2.28 14.84
N SER A 286 -9.66 1.32 15.04
CA SER A 286 -8.44 1.55 15.81
C SER A 286 -7.52 2.54 15.08
N HIS A 287 -7.40 2.41 13.76
CA HIS A 287 -6.64 3.36 12.93
C HIS A 287 -7.24 4.78 13.04
N TRP A 288 -8.56 4.90 12.93
CA TRP A 288 -9.25 6.18 13.11
C TRP A 288 -9.01 6.81 14.48
N LEU A 289 -9.02 6.01 15.55
CA LEU A 289 -8.88 6.48 16.92
C LEU A 289 -7.45 6.95 17.25
N TYR A 290 -6.42 6.25 16.76
CA TYR A 290 -5.03 6.56 17.12
C TYR A 290 -4.28 7.43 16.11
N ASP A 291 -4.67 7.39 14.84
CA ASP A 291 -3.88 7.98 13.75
C ASP A 291 -4.70 9.04 12.98
N VAL A 292 -5.94 8.76 12.59
CA VAL A 292 -6.72 9.74 11.79
C VAL A 292 -7.25 10.90 12.64
N ILE A 293 -7.96 10.63 13.74
CA ILE A 293 -8.55 11.71 14.55
C ILE A 293 -7.48 12.53 15.29
N SER A 294 -6.34 11.92 15.62
CA SER A 294 -5.19 12.64 16.17
C SER A 294 -4.54 13.55 15.13
N PHE A 295 -4.50 13.17 13.85
CA PHE A 295 -4.15 14.07 12.76
C PHE A 295 -5.14 15.24 12.66
N TYR A 296 -6.45 14.99 12.84
CA TYR A 296 -7.43 16.08 12.94
C TYR A 296 -7.11 17.06 14.07
N TYR A 297 -6.82 16.56 15.27
CA TYR A 297 -6.48 17.42 16.42
C TYR A 297 -5.22 18.24 16.19
N CYS A 298 -4.17 17.61 15.67
CA CYS A 298 -2.85 18.22 15.60
C CYS A 298 -2.58 19.01 14.31
N CYS A 299 -3.18 18.63 13.17
CA CYS A 299 -2.84 19.17 11.85
C CYS A 299 -3.98 19.93 11.18
N LEU A 300 -5.22 19.46 11.32
CA LEU A 300 -6.37 20.01 10.55
C LEU A 300 -7.17 21.05 11.33
N TRP A 301 -7.50 20.77 12.59
CA TRP A 301 -8.22 21.70 13.47
C TRP A 301 -7.29 22.58 14.29
N ALA A 302 -6.02 22.18 14.47
CA ALA A 302 -4.97 23.02 15.03
C ALA A 302 -3.73 23.05 14.11
N PRO A 303 -2.95 24.14 14.11
CA PRO A 303 -1.74 24.26 13.29
C PRO A 303 -0.49 23.72 14.02
N GLU A 304 -0.56 22.51 14.60
CA GLU A 304 0.52 21.91 15.42
C GLU A 304 1.08 20.60 14.84
N CYS A 305 1.03 20.45 13.52
CA CYS A 305 1.23 19.16 12.88
C CYS A 305 2.61 18.53 13.14
N SER A 306 3.63 19.34 13.45
CA SER A 306 4.95 18.86 13.86
C SER A 306 4.91 17.93 15.09
N ARG A 307 3.94 18.09 15.99
CA ARG A 307 3.75 17.16 17.13
C ARG A 307 3.38 15.76 16.64
N TYR A 308 2.41 15.68 15.73
CA TYR A 308 1.97 14.42 15.14
C TYR A 308 3.12 13.74 14.37
N MET A 309 3.79 14.49 13.51
CA MET A 309 4.88 13.98 12.66
C MET A 309 6.06 13.40 13.45
N ARG A 310 6.37 13.95 14.63
CA ARG A 310 7.42 13.40 15.52
C ARG A 310 7.03 12.05 16.12
N ARG A 311 5.75 11.79 16.35
CA ARG A 311 5.22 10.51 16.87
C ARG A 311 4.94 9.50 15.77
N ARG A 312 4.89 9.95 14.52
CA ARG A 312 4.66 9.16 13.31
C ARG A 312 5.80 9.38 12.31
N PRO A 313 7.07 9.11 12.68
CA PRO A 313 8.19 9.33 11.78
C PRO A 313 8.13 8.36 10.59
N SER A 314 8.34 8.84 9.37
CA SER A 314 8.46 7.97 8.20
C SER A 314 9.57 6.95 8.38
N SER A 315 9.34 5.71 7.96
CA SER A 315 10.46 4.82 7.61
C SER A 315 11.22 5.46 6.45
N ASP A 316 12.54 5.53 6.57
CA ASP A 316 13.38 5.78 5.41
C ASP A 316 13.66 4.47 4.68
N CYS A 317 13.93 4.57 3.38
CA CYS A 317 14.06 3.38 2.55
C CYS A 317 15.45 2.71 2.61
N ARG A 318 16.35 3.08 3.53
CA ARG A 318 17.74 2.56 3.54
C ARG A 318 17.82 1.04 3.71
N ASN A 319 16.89 0.50 4.48
CA ASN A 319 16.79 -0.92 4.78
C ASN A 319 15.80 -1.66 3.89
N TYR A 320 15.07 -0.96 3.01
CA TYR A 320 14.22 -1.59 2.03
C TYR A 320 15.05 -2.44 1.07
N ARG A 321 14.57 -3.66 0.83
CA ARG A 321 15.13 -4.61 -0.14
C ARG A 321 14.00 -5.03 -1.07
N PRO A 322 14.07 -4.77 -2.39
CA PRO A 322 13.05 -5.20 -3.33
C PRO A 322 12.90 -6.73 -3.35
N PRO A 323 11.70 -7.28 -3.57
CA PRO A 323 11.52 -8.72 -3.75
C PRO A 323 12.16 -9.23 -5.06
N HIS A 324 12.51 -10.52 -5.08
CA HIS A 324 12.89 -11.26 -6.27
C HIS A 324 11.64 -11.67 -7.07
N LEU A 325 11.69 -11.57 -8.39
CA LEU A 325 10.57 -11.82 -9.28
C LEU A 325 10.86 -13.04 -10.18
N ALA A 326 9.91 -13.96 -10.24
CA ALA A 326 9.82 -15.00 -11.26
C ALA A 326 8.48 -14.89 -12.00
N SER A 327 8.40 -15.40 -13.23
CA SER A 327 7.17 -15.30 -14.02
C SER A 327 6.93 -16.50 -14.92
N VAL A 328 5.64 -16.79 -15.16
CA VAL A 328 5.18 -17.83 -16.09
C VAL A 328 4.09 -17.26 -16.99
N PHE A 329 4.20 -17.41 -18.30
CA PHE A 329 3.27 -16.82 -19.29
C PHE A 329 3.36 -17.56 -20.63
N GLY A 330 2.47 -17.30 -21.58
CA GLY A 330 2.51 -17.98 -22.89
C GLY A 330 2.24 -19.48 -22.79
N ASP A 331 3.03 -20.31 -23.47
CA ASP A 331 2.69 -21.71 -23.77
C ASP A 331 3.42 -22.89 -23.05
N PRO A 332 3.59 -22.88 -21.72
CA PRO A 332 4.12 -21.83 -20.87
C PRO A 332 5.64 -21.67 -20.99
N HIS A 333 6.06 -20.42 -21.02
CA HIS A 333 7.42 -19.93 -20.78
C HIS A 333 7.59 -19.51 -19.32
N PHE A 334 8.79 -19.72 -18.81
CA PHE A 334 9.17 -19.44 -17.44
C PHE A 334 10.41 -18.55 -17.46
N VAL A 335 10.43 -17.57 -16.56
CA VAL A 335 11.64 -16.85 -16.15
C VAL A 335 11.81 -17.13 -14.66
N THR A 336 12.89 -17.85 -14.31
CA THR A 336 13.20 -18.22 -12.91
C THR A 336 13.57 -17.00 -12.09
N PHE A 337 13.70 -17.17 -10.77
CA PHE A 337 14.11 -16.08 -9.89
C PHE A 337 15.51 -15.54 -10.19
N ASP A 338 16.38 -16.38 -10.76
CA ASP A 338 17.76 -16.03 -11.11
C ASP A 338 17.93 -15.67 -12.61
N GLY A 339 16.81 -15.58 -13.34
CA GLY A 339 16.75 -15.04 -14.71
C GLY A 339 16.94 -16.07 -15.82
N THR A 340 16.89 -17.37 -15.51
CA THR A 340 16.96 -18.44 -16.49
C THR A 340 15.63 -18.59 -17.23
N ASN A 341 15.70 -18.69 -18.56
CA ASN A 341 14.54 -18.90 -19.41
C ASN A 341 14.28 -20.40 -19.64
N LEU A 342 13.03 -20.82 -19.50
CA LEU A 342 12.60 -22.19 -19.77
C LEU A 342 11.30 -22.18 -20.57
N THR A 343 11.22 -23.05 -21.59
CA THR A 343 9.96 -23.36 -22.27
C THR A 343 9.59 -24.80 -21.94
N PHE A 344 8.46 -25.00 -21.27
CA PHE A 344 8.01 -26.33 -20.86
C PHE A 344 6.53 -26.53 -21.19
N ASN A 345 6.27 -27.19 -22.31
CA ASN A 345 4.91 -27.40 -22.82
C ASN A 345 4.32 -28.75 -22.38
N GLY A 346 4.15 -28.94 -21.07
CA GLY A 346 3.60 -30.18 -20.51
C GLY A 346 2.09 -30.11 -20.25
N ARG A 347 1.34 -31.18 -20.54
CA ARG A 347 -0.07 -31.30 -20.12
C ARG A 347 -0.16 -31.96 -18.74
N GLY A 348 -0.64 -31.25 -17.74
CA GLY A 348 -0.62 -31.76 -16.37
C GLY A 348 -0.78 -30.72 -15.26
N GLU A 349 -0.39 -31.09 -14.06
CA GLU A 349 -0.28 -30.24 -12.88
C GLU A 349 1.14 -30.29 -12.32
N TYR A 350 1.74 -29.13 -12.12
CA TYR A 350 3.17 -28.98 -11.83
C TYR A 350 3.41 -28.08 -10.63
N VAL A 351 4.49 -28.34 -9.92
CA VAL A 351 4.98 -27.50 -8.83
C VAL A 351 5.80 -26.35 -9.43
N LEU A 352 5.26 -25.14 -9.36
CA LEU A 352 6.00 -23.94 -9.75
C LEU A 352 7.07 -23.61 -8.70
N LEU A 353 6.66 -23.63 -7.43
CA LEU A 353 7.48 -23.24 -6.30
C LEU A 353 7.06 -24.03 -5.05
N GLU A 354 8.05 -24.59 -4.38
CA GLU A 354 7.99 -25.00 -2.97
C GLU A 354 9.06 -24.22 -2.20
N ALA A 355 8.69 -23.61 -1.07
CA ALA A 355 9.66 -22.99 -0.16
C ALA A 355 9.51 -23.53 1.26
N VAL A 356 10.56 -24.21 1.73
CA VAL A 356 10.53 -24.95 3.01
C VAL A 356 10.43 -24.01 4.21
N LEU A 357 10.97 -22.78 4.10
CA LEU A 357 11.01 -21.79 5.18
C LEU A 357 9.64 -21.51 5.80
N THR A 358 8.59 -21.45 4.98
CA THR A 358 7.22 -21.12 5.41
C THR A 358 6.19 -22.18 5.01
N ASP A 359 6.64 -23.32 4.45
CA ASP A 359 5.77 -24.28 3.75
C ASP A 359 4.90 -23.59 2.68
N LEU A 360 5.52 -22.71 1.87
CA LEU A 360 4.89 -22.09 0.72
C LEU A 360 4.86 -23.10 -0.44
N ARG A 361 3.67 -23.32 -1.00
CA ARG A 361 3.43 -24.20 -2.15
C ARG A 361 2.64 -23.45 -3.20
N VAL A 362 3.18 -23.37 -4.42
CA VAL A 362 2.53 -22.80 -5.60
C VAL A 362 2.52 -23.86 -6.70
N GLN A 363 1.32 -24.21 -7.15
CA GLN A 363 1.09 -25.23 -8.17
C GLN A 363 0.34 -24.63 -9.35
N ALA A 364 0.59 -25.13 -10.56
CA ALA A 364 -0.11 -24.69 -11.75
C ALA A 364 -0.59 -25.87 -12.59
N ARG A 365 -1.75 -25.70 -13.23
CA ARG A 365 -2.33 -26.65 -14.18
C ARG A 365 -2.14 -26.12 -15.59
N ALA A 366 -1.55 -26.94 -16.46
CA ALA A 366 -1.33 -26.63 -17.86
C ALA A 366 -2.14 -27.57 -18.77
N GLN A 367 -2.88 -26.97 -19.71
CA GLN A 367 -3.77 -27.68 -20.63
C GLN A 367 -3.78 -27.00 -22.01
N PRO A 368 -4.19 -27.71 -23.07
CA PRO A 368 -4.49 -27.09 -24.36
C PRO A 368 -5.56 -26.01 -24.22
N GLY A 369 -5.23 -24.78 -24.62
CA GLY A 369 -6.15 -23.64 -24.59
C GLY A 369 -7.21 -23.74 -25.68
N MET A 370 -8.35 -23.08 -25.49
CA MET A 370 -9.35 -22.93 -26.54
C MET A 370 -9.09 -21.65 -27.31
N MET A 371 -8.79 -21.79 -28.60
CA MET A 371 -8.49 -20.66 -29.50
C MET A 371 -9.78 -19.90 -29.82
N THR A 372 -9.64 -18.64 -30.28
CA THR A 372 -10.79 -17.79 -30.64
C THR A 372 -11.68 -18.36 -31.75
N ASN A 373 -11.13 -19.25 -32.58
CA ASN A 373 -11.84 -19.98 -33.63
C ASN A 373 -12.54 -21.26 -33.12
N GLY A 374 -12.50 -21.56 -31.81
CA GLY A 374 -13.09 -22.74 -31.18
C GLY A 374 -12.25 -24.02 -31.26
N SER A 375 -11.09 -24.00 -31.94
CA SER A 375 -10.16 -25.13 -31.98
C SER A 375 -9.31 -25.20 -30.71
N GLN A 376 -8.81 -26.39 -30.36
CA GLN A 376 -7.80 -26.53 -29.29
C GLN A 376 -6.42 -26.12 -29.82
N ALA A 377 -5.68 -25.37 -29.01
CA ALA A 377 -4.28 -25.09 -29.25
C ALA A 377 -3.48 -26.40 -29.33
N ARG A 378 -2.44 -26.44 -30.18
CA ARG A 378 -1.55 -27.59 -30.26
C ARG A 378 -0.63 -27.69 -29.03
N GLY A 379 -0.28 -26.56 -28.44
CA GLY A 379 0.44 -26.45 -27.18
C GLY A 379 -0.50 -26.28 -25.98
N THR A 380 0.09 -26.34 -24.79
CA THR A 380 -0.56 -26.07 -23.51
C THR A 380 -0.28 -24.64 -23.05
N GLY A 381 -1.01 -24.19 -22.04
CA GLY A 381 -0.70 -23.01 -21.26
C GLY A 381 -1.42 -23.09 -19.93
N LEU A 382 -1.14 -22.16 -19.02
CA LEU A 382 -1.69 -22.22 -17.67
C LEU A 382 -3.20 -21.93 -17.67
N THR A 383 -3.98 -22.80 -17.02
CA THR A 383 -5.44 -22.66 -16.88
C THR A 383 -5.92 -22.57 -15.44
N ALA A 384 -5.09 -22.98 -14.48
CA ALA A 384 -5.33 -22.78 -13.06
C ALA A 384 -4.01 -22.65 -12.29
N VAL A 385 -4.03 -21.91 -11.18
CA VAL A 385 -2.92 -21.72 -10.24
C VAL A 385 -3.47 -21.85 -8.83
N ALA A 386 -2.82 -22.63 -7.98
CA ALA A 386 -3.21 -22.80 -6.58
C ALA A 386 -2.05 -22.52 -5.63
N VAL A 387 -2.34 -21.87 -4.51
CA VAL A 387 -1.33 -21.44 -3.52
C VAL A 387 -1.79 -21.70 -2.09
N GLN A 388 -0.82 -22.08 -1.24
CA GLN A 388 -0.96 -22.20 0.21
C GLN A 388 0.37 -21.89 0.89
N GLU A 389 0.34 -21.23 2.05
CA GLU A 389 1.50 -21.05 2.92
C GLU A 389 1.21 -21.59 4.33
N GLY A 390 1.94 -22.62 4.74
CA GLY A 390 1.76 -23.27 6.03
C GLY A 390 0.32 -23.71 6.25
N ASN A 391 -0.37 -23.09 7.21
CA ASN A 391 -1.76 -23.40 7.54
C ASN A 391 -2.77 -22.36 7.04
N SER A 392 -2.38 -21.51 6.08
CA SER A 392 -3.26 -20.55 5.42
C SER A 392 -4.44 -21.26 4.75
N ASP A 393 -5.48 -20.48 4.44
CA ASP A 393 -6.48 -20.94 3.48
C ASP A 393 -5.81 -21.23 2.12
N VAL A 394 -6.39 -22.17 1.36
CA VAL A 394 -5.95 -22.50 -0.01
C VAL A 394 -6.72 -21.61 -0.99
N VAL A 395 -5.99 -20.93 -1.86
CA VAL A 395 -6.58 -20.14 -2.95
C VAL A 395 -6.25 -20.79 -4.29
N GLU A 396 -7.26 -21.08 -5.10
CA GLU A 396 -7.12 -21.50 -6.49
C GLU A 396 -7.70 -20.41 -7.40
N VAL A 397 -6.94 -19.97 -8.39
CA VAL A 397 -7.39 -19.04 -9.44
C VAL A 397 -7.39 -19.79 -10.76
N ARG A 398 -8.51 -19.81 -11.48
CA ARG A 398 -8.65 -20.56 -12.74
C ARG A 398 -9.46 -19.79 -13.77
N LEU A 399 -9.28 -20.14 -15.04
CA LEU A 399 -10.10 -19.61 -16.13
C LEU A 399 -11.55 -20.11 -16.00
N ALA A 400 -12.53 -19.20 -15.97
CA ALA A 400 -13.94 -19.56 -15.93
C ALA A 400 -14.40 -20.19 -17.26
N LYS A 401 -15.48 -20.99 -17.22
CA LYS A 401 -16.08 -21.58 -18.43
C LYS A 401 -16.63 -20.54 -19.43
N ARG A 402 -16.90 -19.32 -18.98
CA ARG A 402 -17.27 -18.18 -19.82
C ARG A 402 -15.98 -17.41 -20.14
N SER A 403 -15.68 -17.24 -21.43
CA SER A 403 -14.43 -16.67 -21.91
C SER A 403 -14.15 -15.28 -21.30
N GLY A 404 -12.98 -15.12 -20.69
CA GLY A 404 -12.43 -13.83 -20.29
C GLY A 404 -12.60 -13.41 -18.83
N VAL A 405 -13.03 -14.30 -17.93
CA VAL A 405 -13.19 -13.98 -16.49
C VAL A 405 -12.43 -14.99 -15.63
N LEU A 406 -11.81 -14.53 -14.54
CA LEU A 406 -11.18 -15.38 -13.53
C LEU A 406 -12.22 -15.90 -12.52
N GLU A 407 -12.15 -17.19 -12.22
CA GLU A 407 -12.86 -17.80 -11.09
C GLU A 407 -11.85 -18.06 -9.98
N VAL A 408 -12.16 -17.58 -8.77
CA VAL A 408 -11.33 -17.77 -7.58
C VAL A 408 -12.05 -18.70 -6.62
N LEU A 409 -11.36 -19.72 -6.14
CA LEU A 409 -11.85 -20.68 -5.16
C LEU A 409 -11.06 -20.54 -3.88
N LEU A 410 -11.77 -20.53 -2.75
CA LEU A 410 -11.23 -20.55 -1.40
C LEU A 410 -11.58 -21.89 -0.76
N ASN A 411 -10.57 -22.69 -0.44
CA ASN A 411 -10.76 -24.02 0.16
C ASN A 411 -11.81 -24.87 -0.60
N GLN A 412 -11.69 -24.93 -1.93
CA GLN A 412 -12.56 -25.68 -2.85
C GLN A 412 -13.93 -25.08 -3.15
N GLU A 413 -14.24 -23.88 -2.64
CA GLU A 413 -15.51 -23.20 -2.94
C GLU A 413 -15.32 -21.90 -3.70
N VAL A 414 -16.20 -21.62 -4.66
CA VAL A 414 -16.14 -20.38 -5.45
C VAL A 414 -16.38 -19.16 -4.57
N LEU A 415 -15.43 -18.23 -4.59
CA LEU A 415 -15.44 -16.99 -3.86
C LEU A 415 -16.00 -15.87 -4.75
N SER A 416 -17.01 -15.14 -4.26
CA SER A 416 -17.65 -14.06 -5.02
C SER A 416 -17.10 -12.69 -4.65
N PHE A 417 -16.73 -11.89 -5.66
CA PHE A 417 -16.29 -10.49 -5.53
C PHE A 417 -17.39 -9.48 -5.90
N ALA A 418 -18.66 -9.91 -5.91
CA ALA A 418 -19.77 -9.03 -6.29
C ALA A 418 -19.99 -7.85 -5.31
N GLU A 419 -19.60 -8.03 -4.05
CA GLU A 419 -19.82 -7.05 -2.98
C GLU A 419 -18.53 -6.32 -2.56
N GLN A 420 -17.35 -6.92 -2.82
CA GLN A 420 -16.04 -6.46 -2.36
C GLN A 420 -14.96 -6.78 -3.40
N SER A 421 -13.98 -5.89 -3.55
CA SER A 421 -12.83 -6.08 -4.44
C SER A 421 -11.58 -6.64 -3.76
N TRP A 422 -11.61 -6.83 -2.43
CA TRP A 422 -10.51 -7.42 -1.67
C TRP A 422 -10.98 -8.01 -0.35
N MET A 423 -10.23 -8.98 0.16
CA MET A 423 -10.57 -9.79 1.33
C MET A 423 -9.32 -10.10 2.16
N ASP A 424 -9.51 -10.15 3.48
CA ASP A 424 -8.50 -10.67 4.41
C ASP A 424 -8.96 -12.08 4.82
N LEU A 425 -8.07 -13.05 4.60
CA LEU A 425 -8.31 -14.47 4.76
C LEU A 425 -7.26 -15.06 5.72
N LYS A 426 -7.44 -16.31 6.14
CA LYS A 426 -6.49 -16.89 7.09
C LYS A 426 -5.11 -17.00 6.45
N GLY A 427 -4.16 -16.20 6.94
CA GLY A 427 -2.77 -16.22 6.52
C GLY A 427 -2.47 -15.51 5.19
N LEU A 428 -3.47 -14.86 4.57
CA LEU A 428 -3.28 -14.17 3.29
C LEU A 428 -4.29 -13.05 3.07
N PHE A 429 -3.89 -12.09 2.24
CA PHE A 429 -4.74 -11.04 1.72
C PHE A 429 -4.96 -11.28 0.21
N LEU A 430 -6.17 -11.07 -0.25
CA LEU A 430 -6.59 -11.34 -1.61
C LEU A 430 -7.26 -10.10 -2.20
N SER A 431 -6.82 -9.66 -3.37
CA SER A 431 -7.42 -8.54 -4.11
C SER A 431 -7.72 -8.92 -5.55
N VAL A 432 -8.86 -8.46 -6.03
CA VAL A 432 -9.32 -8.58 -7.42
C VAL A 432 -9.58 -7.17 -7.91
N ALA A 433 -8.52 -6.53 -8.41
CA ALA A 433 -8.57 -5.15 -8.88
C ALA A 433 -9.38 -5.00 -10.17
N ALA A 434 -9.44 -6.07 -10.97
CA ALA A 434 -10.23 -6.18 -12.19
C ALA A 434 -10.65 -7.65 -12.40
N GLU A 435 -11.67 -7.91 -13.23
CA GLU A 435 -12.17 -9.27 -13.49
C GLU A 435 -11.13 -10.22 -14.13
N ASP A 436 -10.00 -9.68 -14.58
CA ASP A 436 -8.91 -10.35 -15.27
C ASP A 436 -7.59 -10.40 -14.48
N LYS A 437 -7.52 -9.86 -13.25
CA LYS A 437 -6.31 -9.84 -12.42
C LYS A 437 -6.60 -10.07 -10.93
N VAL A 438 -5.92 -11.06 -10.35
CA VAL A 438 -5.97 -11.44 -8.93
C VAL A 438 -4.59 -11.26 -8.31
N SER A 439 -4.51 -10.57 -7.18
CA SER A 439 -3.29 -10.41 -6.37
C SER A 439 -3.46 -11.11 -5.02
N ILE A 440 -2.50 -11.95 -4.67
CA ILE A 440 -2.47 -12.77 -3.46
C ILE A 440 -1.21 -12.38 -2.68
N MET A 441 -1.38 -11.99 -1.42
CA MET A 441 -0.29 -11.50 -0.57
C MET A 441 -0.26 -12.31 0.71
N LEU A 442 0.81 -13.07 0.91
CA LEU A 442 0.94 -14.03 2.01
C LEU A 442 1.54 -13.37 3.26
N SER A 443 1.32 -13.97 4.42
CA SER A 443 1.83 -13.43 5.70
C SER A 443 3.37 -13.35 5.74
N SER A 444 4.07 -14.16 4.95
CA SER A 444 5.51 -14.05 4.80
C SER A 444 5.98 -12.84 3.98
N GLY A 445 5.08 -12.11 3.31
CA GLY A 445 5.41 -11.09 2.33
C GLY A 445 5.67 -11.64 0.93
N ALA A 446 5.52 -12.94 0.72
CA ALA A 446 5.46 -13.52 -0.62
C ALA A 446 4.20 -13.06 -1.35
N GLY A 447 4.34 -12.66 -2.61
CA GLY A 447 3.24 -12.17 -3.46
C GLY A 447 3.04 -13.04 -4.69
N LEU A 448 1.79 -13.22 -5.09
CA LEU A 448 1.39 -13.83 -6.35
C LEU A 448 0.45 -12.89 -7.10
N GLU A 449 0.70 -12.70 -8.39
CA GLU A 449 -0.21 -12.00 -9.28
C GLU A 449 -0.59 -12.92 -10.44
N VAL A 450 -1.88 -13.21 -10.57
CA VAL A 450 -2.43 -14.06 -11.62
C VAL A 450 -3.31 -13.20 -12.51
N SER A 451 -3.04 -13.18 -13.81
CA SER A 451 -3.80 -12.40 -14.78
C SER A 451 -4.12 -13.19 -16.05
N ILE A 452 -5.15 -12.78 -16.78
CA ILE A 452 -5.45 -13.34 -18.10
C ILE A 452 -4.55 -12.67 -19.14
N GLN A 453 -3.80 -13.46 -19.91
CA GLN A 453 -3.02 -13.00 -21.06
C GLN A 453 -3.31 -13.89 -22.27
N GLY A 454 -4.13 -13.37 -23.19
CA GLY A 454 -4.61 -14.15 -24.33
C GLY A 454 -5.52 -15.31 -23.87
N PRO A 455 -5.30 -16.56 -24.33
CA PRO A 455 -6.11 -17.72 -23.93
C PRO A 455 -5.66 -18.37 -22.62
N PHE A 456 -4.58 -17.89 -21.99
CA PHE A 456 -3.95 -18.52 -20.84
C PHE A 456 -3.78 -17.56 -19.66
N LEU A 457 -3.39 -18.12 -18.51
CA LEU A 457 -2.98 -17.35 -17.34
C LEU A 457 -1.50 -16.95 -17.44
N SER A 458 -1.20 -15.74 -16.99
CA SER A 458 0.13 -15.27 -16.64
C SER A 458 0.26 -15.15 -15.13
N VAL A 459 1.41 -15.56 -14.59
CA VAL A 459 1.70 -15.60 -13.16
C VAL A 459 3.00 -14.86 -12.89
N ALA A 460 2.99 -13.93 -11.95
CA ALA A 460 4.19 -13.33 -11.37
C ALA A 460 4.29 -13.69 -9.88
N ILE A 461 5.46 -14.14 -9.44
CA ILE A 461 5.73 -14.51 -8.05
C ILE A 461 6.83 -13.60 -7.51
N LEU A 462 6.58 -12.99 -6.36
CA LEU A 462 7.48 -12.08 -5.66
C LEU A 462 7.91 -12.69 -4.33
N LEU A 463 9.21 -12.86 -4.10
CA LEU A 463 9.75 -13.39 -2.84
C LEU A 463 10.72 -12.41 -2.17
N PRO A 464 10.53 -12.07 -0.89
CA PRO A 464 11.53 -11.33 -0.12
C PRO A 464 12.86 -12.10 0.07
N ASP A 465 13.96 -11.39 0.31
CA ASP A 465 15.33 -11.95 0.50
C ASP A 465 15.42 -13.14 1.47
N LYS A 466 14.54 -13.22 2.47
CA LYS A 466 14.54 -14.34 3.43
C LYS A 466 14.34 -15.71 2.76
N PHE A 467 13.78 -15.76 1.55
CA PHE A 467 13.59 -16.98 0.78
C PHE A 467 14.82 -17.42 -0.02
N LEU A 468 15.90 -16.64 -0.03
CA LEU A 468 17.18 -17.04 -0.63
C LEU A 468 17.60 -18.42 -0.12
N THR A 469 17.97 -19.31 -1.04
CA THR A 469 18.37 -20.71 -0.85
C THR A 469 17.30 -21.64 -0.28
N HIS A 470 16.03 -21.22 -0.21
CA HIS A 470 14.93 -22.02 0.37
C HIS A 470 13.89 -22.47 -0.64
N THR A 471 14.06 -22.16 -1.94
CA THR A 471 13.09 -22.49 -2.99
C THR A 471 13.53 -23.70 -3.81
N ARG A 472 12.55 -24.37 -4.41
CA ARG A 472 12.72 -25.42 -5.43
C ARG A 472 11.46 -25.50 -6.30
N GLY A 473 11.57 -26.03 -7.51
CA GLY A 473 10.45 -26.18 -8.44
C GLY A 473 10.84 -25.77 -9.86
N LEU A 474 9.84 -25.58 -10.72
CA LEU A 474 10.07 -25.08 -12.09
C LEU A 474 10.65 -23.66 -12.15
N LEU A 475 10.53 -22.88 -11.06
CA LEU A 475 11.09 -21.54 -10.96
C LEU A 475 12.50 -21.49 -10.33
N GLY A 476 13.12 -22.66 -10.16
CA GLY A 476 14.51 -22.77 -9.75
C GLY A 476 14.79 -22.55 -8.26
N THR A 477 16.07 -22.49 -7.94
CA THR A 477 16.58 -22.24 -6.59
C THR A 477 17.01 -20.78 -6.51
N LEU A 478 16.25 -19.95 -5.81
CA LEU A 478 16.56 -18.53 -5.64
C LEU A 478 17.86 -18.38 -4.86
N ASN A 479 18.99 -18.18 -5.53
CA ASN A 479 20.29 -17.99 -4.89
C ASN A 479 21.21 -17.02 -5.67
N ASN A 480 20.70 -16.42 -6.74
CA ASN A 480 21.40 -15.58 -7.72
C ASN A 480 22.44 -16.36 -8.57
N ASP A 481 22.25 -17.66 -8.74
CA ASP A 481 23.05 -18.53 -9.60
C ASP A 481 22.15 -19.24 -10.62
N PRO A 482 22.06 -18.76 -11.86
CA PRO A 482 21.21 -19.39 -12.87
C PRO A 482 21.65 -20.81 -13.23
N THR A 483 22.88 -21.23 -12.88
CA THR A 483 23.42 -22.52 -13.32
C THR A 483 22.81 -23.73 -12.63
N ASP A 484 22.09 -23.54 -11.52
CA ASP A 484 21.42 -24.61 -10.76
C ASP A 484 19.88 -24.56 -10.83
N ASP A 485 19.32 -23.65 -11.63
CA ASP A 485 17.87 -23.50 -11.77
C ASP A 485 17.17 -24.77 -12.28
N PHE A 486 17.87 -25.58 -13.07
CA PHE A 486 17.36 -26.85 -13.60
C PHE A 486 17.71 -28.04 -12.70
N THR A 487 17.42 -27.88 -11.41
CA THR A 487 17.58 -28.93 -10.40
C THR A 487 16.36 -29.84 -10.35
N LEU A 488 16.55 -31.12 -10.64
CA LEU A 488 15.54 -32.17 -10.47
C LEU A 488 15.23 -32.39 -8.98
N ARG A 489 14.08 -33.00 -8.66
CA ARG A 489 13.71 -33.40 -7.29
C ARG A 489 14.74 -34.32 -6.63
N SER A 490 15.51 -35.07 -7.43
CA SER A 490 16.62 -35.91 -6.97
C SER A 490 17.85 -35.11 -6.47
N GLY A 491 17.91 -33.82 -6.76
CA GLY A 491 19.06 -32.94 -6.52
C GLY A 491 20.07 -32.91 -7.68
N GLN A 492 19.83 -33.66 -8.77
CA GLN A 492 20.66 -33.59 -9.96
C GLN A 492 20.38 -32.30 -10.75
N VAL A 493 21.43 -31.58 -11.11
CA VAL A 493 21.38 -30.35 -11.91
C VAL A 493 21.57 -30.68 -13.39
N LEU A 494 20.67 -30.21 -14.26
CA LEU A 494 20.87 -30.23 -15.70
C LEU A 494 21.67 -29.00 -16.16
N PRO A 495 22.55 -29.12 -17.17
CA PRO A 495 23.31 -27.98 -17.65
C PRO A 495 22.41 -26.97 -18.38
N LEU A 496 22.80 -25.70 -18.40
CA LEU A 496 22.06 -24.63 -19.09
C LEU A 496 21.88 -24.83 -20.60
N ASN A 497 22.71 -25.67 -21.22
CA ASN A 497 22.63 -26.04 -22.63
C ASN A 497 21.88 -27.36 -22.87
N ALA A 498 21.14 -27.86 -21.88
CA ALA A 498 20.30 -29.04 -22.01
C ALA A 498 19.34 -28.89 -23.20
N SER A 499 19.13 -29.99 -23.91
CA SER A 499 18.20 -30.05 -25.03
C SER A 499 16.76 -29.80 -24.59
N ALA A 500 15.91 -29.35 -25.51
CA ALA A 500 14.49 -29.15 -25.21
C ALA A 500 13.80 -30.43 -24.71
N GLN A 501 14.28 -31.61 -25.12
CA GLN A 501 13.79 -32.90 -24.62
C GLN A 501 14.21 -33.16 -23.16
N GLU A 502 15.44 -32.85 -22.79
CA GLU A 502 15.91 -32.96 -21.40
C GLU A 502 15.17 -31.98 -20.49
N LEU A 503 14.96 -30.75 -20.94
CA LEU A 503 14.17 -29.73 -20.23
C LEU A 503 12.70 -30.14 -20.07
N PHE A 504 12.13 -30.85 -21.05
CA PHE A 504 10.79 -31.42 -20.93
C PHE A 504 10.72 -32.51 -19.85
N GLN A 505 11.74 -33.37 -19.76
CA GLN A 505 11.83 -34.37 -18.68
C GLN A 505 12.02 -33.71 -17.32
N PHE A 506 12.82 -32.64 -17.24
CA PHE A 506 12.91 -31.80 -16.04
C PHE A 506 11.55 -31.25 -15.62
N GLY A 507 10.77 -30.72 -16.57
CA GLY A 507 9.44 -30.22 -16.28
C GLY A 507 8.49 -31.31 -15.78
N ALA A 508 8.56 -32.51 -16.37
CA ALA A 508 7.78 -33.67 -15.97
C ALA A 508 8.14 -34.19 -14.56
N ASP A 509 9.41 -34.10 -14.14
CA ASP A 509 9.86 -34.48 -12.80
C ASP A 509 9.17 -33.63 -11.69
N TRP A 510 8.84 -32.39 -12.01
CA TRP A 510 8.11 -31.48 -11.12
C TRP A 510 6.58 -31.64 -11.16
N ALA A 511 6.06 -32.75 -11.69
CA ALA A 511 4.64 -33.08 -11.57
C ALA A 511 4.19 -33.10 -10.09
N VAL A 512 2.99 -32.59 -9.82
CA VAL A 512 2.37 -32.60 -8.49
C VAL A 512 2.11 -34.06 -8.07
N HIS A 513 2.16 -34.36 -6.77
CA HIS A 513 1.67 -35.65 -6.25
C HIS A 513 0.21 -35.54 -5.80
N ASN A 514 -0.57 -36.61 -5.97
CA ASN A 514 -2.00 -36.66 -5.59
C ASN A 514 -2.24 -36.23 -4.13
N THR A 515 -1.37 -36.61 -3.21
CA THR A 515 -1.46 -36.29 -1.77
C THR A 515 -1.12 -34.84 -1.43
N SER A 516 -0.43 -34.15 -2.35
CA SER A 516 0.05 -32.77 -2.15
C SER A 516 -0.71 -31.73 -2.98
N SER A 517 -1.68 -32.17 -3.78
CA SER A 517 -2.45 -31.30 -4.67
C SER A 517 -3.26 -30.26 -3.89
N LEU A 518 -3.11 -28.99 -4.28
CA LEU A 518 -3.93 -27.89 -3.79
C LEU A 518 -5.22 -27.67 -4.60
N PHE A 519 -5.32 -28.28 -5.77
CA PHE A 519 -6.44 -28.07 -6.69
C PHE A 519 -7.74 -28.72 -6.26
N THR A 520 -8.82 -28.09 -6.71
CA THR A 520 -10.20 -28.56 -6.62
C THR A 520 -10.57 -29.39 -7.84
N TYR A 521 -11.30 -30.49 -7.62
CA TYR A 521 -11.77 -31.41 -8.68
C TYR A 521 -13.30 -31.50 -8.69
N ASP A 522 -13.95 -30.38 -8.98
CA ASP A 522 -15.40 -30.19 -8.94
C ASP A 522 -16.14 -30.60 -10.24
N SER A 523 -15.48 -31.35 -11.13
CA SER A 523 -16.11 -31.88 -12.33
C SER A 523 -15.54 -33.23 -12.75
N TRP A 524 -16.37 -34.04 -13.43
CA TRP A 524 -15.95 -35.32 -14.01
C TRP A 524 -14.76 -35.18 -14.96
N PHE A 525 -14.67 -34.07 -15.70
CA PHE A 525 -13.52 -33.78 -16.55
C PHE A 525 -12.23 -33.69 -15.72
N LEU A 526 -12.24 -32.91 -14.64
CA LEU A 526 -11.07 -32.73 -13.78
C LEU A 526 -10.69 -34.03 -13.06
N ILE A 527 -11.67 -34.76 -12.54
CA ILE A 527 -11.44 -36.06 -11.87
C ILE A 527 -10.81 -37.05 -12.86
N ASN A 528 -11.41 -37.22 -14.04
CA ASN A 528 -10.94 -38.21 -15.01
C ASN A 528 -9.57 -37.86 -15.60
N ASN A 529 -9.20 -36.59 -15.73
CA ASN A 529 -7.94 -36.18 -16.36
C ASN A 529 -6.80 -35.93 -15.37
N PHE A 530 -7.09 -35.64 -14.10
CA PHE A 530 -6.06 -35.24 -13.12
C PHE A 530 -6.06 -36.05 -11.83
N VAL A 531 -7.13 -36.79 -11.51
CA VAL A 531 -7.15 -37.65 -10.31
C VAL A 531 -6.86 -39.10 -10.67
N TYR A 532 -7.52 -39.62 -11.70
CA TYR A 532 -7.36 -41.02 -12.14
C TYR A 532 -6.20 -41.24 -13.11
N GLN A 533 -5.69 -40.17 -13.73
CA GLN A 533 -4.56 -40.23 -14.65
C GLN A 533 -3.29 -39.69 -13.97
N PRO A 534 -2.09 -39.99 -14.51
CA PRO A 534 -0.86 -39.37 -14.07
C PRO A 534 -0.94 -37.84 -14.12
N LYS A 535 -0.27 -37.18 -13.17
CA LYS A 535 -0.26 -35.71 -13.05
C LYS A 535 0.49 -35.00 -14.17
N HIS A 536 1.41 -35.69 -14.82
CA HIS A 536 1.97 -35.33 -16.11
C HIS A 536 1.49 -36.37 -17.13
N ASP A 537 0.87 -35.94 -18.23
CA ASP A 537 0.41 -36.82 -19.31
C ASP A 537 1.61 -37.28 -20.16
N PRO A 538 2.09 -38.54 -20.04
CA PRO A 538 3.26 -39.01 -20.76
C PRO A 538 2.98 -39.24 -22.25
N THR A 539 1.71 -39.19 -22.67
CA THR A 539 1.29 -39.37 -24.06
C THR A 539 1.17 -38.05 -24.81
N PHE A 540 1.29 -36.93 -24.12
CA PHE A 540 1.26 -35.62 -24.73
C PHE A 540 2.58 -35.33 -25.45
N GLU A 541 2.53 -35.12 -26.76
CA GLU A 541 3.69 -34.73 -27.56
C GLU A 541 3.78 -33.20 -27.65
N PRO A 542 4.78 -32.56 -27.00
CA PRO A 542 4.95 -31.12 -27.09
C PRO A 542 5.54 -30.71 -28.44
N LEU A 543 5.32 -29.45 -28.82
CA LEU A 543 6.10 -28.81 -29.88
C LEU A 543 7.43 -28.35 -29.28
N PHE A 544 8.55 -28.85 -29.82
CA PHE A 544 9.88 -28.43 -29.40
C PHE A 544 10.37 -27.25 -30.24
N PRO A 545 11.00 -26.21 -29.65
CA PRO A 545 11.55 -25.06 -30.37
C PRO A 545 12.34 -25.41 -31.61
N ASP A 546 13.19 -26.43 -31.53
CA ASP A 546 14.06 -26.86 -32.63
C ASP A 546 13.33 -27.49 -33.83
N LYS A 547 12.05 -27.86 -33.65
CA LYS A 547 11.23 -28.55 -34.65
C LYS A 547 10.12 -27.67 -35.24
N THR A 548 9.93 -26.46 -34.72
CA THR A 548 8.82 -25.59 -35.12
C THR A 548 9.28 -24.62 -36.20
N THR A 549 8.81 -24.79 -37.43
CA THR A 549 9.13 -23.89 -38.56
C THR A 549 7.92 -23.09 -38.99
N LEU A 550 8.07 -21.76 -39.03
CA LEU A 550 7.07 -20.84 -39.59
C LEU A 550 7.05 -20.94 -41.12
N SER A 551 5.85 -20.84 -41.72
CA SER A 551 5.77 -20.59 -43.17
C SER A 551 6.33 -19.19 -43.52
N PRO A 552 6.79 -18.94 -44.76
CA PRO A 552 7.41 -17.66 -45.12
C PRO A 552 6.54 -16.43 -44.80
N SER A 553 5.22 -16.52 -45.04
CA SER A 553 4.28 -15.44 -44.73
C SER A 553 4.10 -15.23 -43.22
N GLN A 554 4.02 -16.31 -42.45
CA GLN A 554 3.91 -16.21 -40.99
C GLN A 554 5.22 -15.73 -40.34
N ALA A 555 6.37 -16.06 -40.92
CA ALA A 555 7.66 -15.59 -40.46
C ALA A 555 7.80 -14.06 -40.61
N GLU A 556 7.31 -13.50 -41.73
CA GLU A 556 7.30 -12.04 -41.94
C GLU A 556 6.37 -11.33 -40.94
N GLU A 557 5.17 -11.85 -40.74
CA GLU A 557 4.21 -11.29 -39.77
C GLU A 557 4.70 -11.41 -38.32
N ALA A 558 5.28 -12.56 -37.95
CA ALA A 558 5.85 -12.80 -36.63
C ALA A 558 7.04 -11.87 -36.37
N ALA A 559 7.94 -11.69 -37.35
CA ALA A 559 9.08 -10.77 -37.20
C ALA A 559 8.62 -9.32 -37.00
N LYS A 560 7.55 -8.91 -37.68
CA LYS A 560 6.97 -7.57 -37.53
C LYS A 560 6.35 -7.35 -36.14
N LEU A 561 5.72 -8.37 -35.58
CA LEU A 561 5.06 -8.30 -34.27
C LEU A 561 6.05 -8.47 -33.11
N CYS A 562 6.82 -9.56 -33.14
CA CYS A 562 7.66 -10.02 -32.03
C CYS A 562 9.05 -9.37 -32.02
N GLY A 563 9.52 -8.85 -33.16
CA GLY A 563 10.91 -8.41 -33.30
C GLY A 563 11.88 -9.57 -33.02
N ASN A 564 12.64 -9.44 -31.92
CA ASN A 564 13.62 -10.44 -31.47
C ASN A 564 13.15 -11.25 -30.26
N ASP A 565 11.89 -11.08 -29.83
CA ASP A 565 11.35 -11.78 -28.67
C ASP A 565 11.14 -13.27 -28.99
N HIS A 566 12.01 -14.13 -28.44
CA HIS A 566 12.01 -15.55 -28.76
C HIS A 566 10.74 -16.27 -28.28
N PHE A 567 10.18 -15.86 -27.13
CA PHE A 567 8.93 -16.42 -26.60
C PHE A 567 7.76 -16.13 -27.54
N CYS A 568 7.61 -14.87 -27.96
CA CYS A 568 6.60 -14.48 -28.94
C CYS A 568 6.75 -15.22 -30.27
N ILE A 569 7.96 -15.29 -30.82
CA ILE A 569 8.22 -15.99 -32.09
C ILE A 569 7.84 -17.47 -31.98
N PHE A 570 8.23 -18.11 -30.88
CA PHE A 570 7.91 -19.51 -30.64
C PHE A 570 6.40 -19.73 -30.52
N ASP A 571 5.68 -18.90 -29.77
CA ASP A 571 4.23 -19.02 -29.62
C ASP A 571 3.46 -18.83 -30.93
N VAL A 572 3.89 -17.90 -31.78
CA VAL A 572 3.32 -17.76 -33.13
C VAL A 572 3.60 -19.02 -33.95
N ALA A 573 4.80 -19.61 -33.83
CA ALA A 573 5.16 -20.82 -34.54
C ALA A 573 4.40 -22.06 -34.04
N ALA A 574 4.22 -22.19 -32.72
CA ALA A 574 3.58 -23.32 -32.08
C ALA A 574 2.06 -23.31 -32.29
N THR A 575 1.43 -22.14 -32.22
CA THR A 575 -0.03 -21.99 -32.29
C THR A 575 -0.55 -21.56 -33.65
N GLY A 576 0.29 -20.96 -34.49
CA GLY A 576 -0.11 -20.30 -35.73
C GLY A 576 -0.89 -18.99 -35.51
N SER A 577 -0.92 -18.44 -34.28
CA SER A 577 -1.73 -17.27 -33.93
C SER A 577 -0.88 -16.06 -33.51
N LEU A 578 -1.00 -14.97 -34.25
CA LEU A 578 -0.40 -13.68 -33.89
C LEU A 578 -0.99 -13.10 -32.60
N SER A 579 -2.25 -13.39 -32.26
CA SER A 579 -2.84 -12.87 -31.02
C SER A 579 -2.24 -13.53 -29.78
N VAL A 580 -1.88 -14.82 -29.86
CA VAL A 580 -1.20 -15.54 -28.77
C VAL A 580 0.22 -15.01 -28.63
N GLY A 581 0.96 -14.90 -29.75
CA GLY A 581 2.29 -14.28 -29.74
C GLY A 581 2.29 -12.87 -29.14
N ASN A 582 1.32 -12.02 -29.52
CA ASN A 582 1.20 -10.67 -28.96
C ASN A 582 0.94 -10.68 -27.45
N ALA A 583 0.09 -11.59 -26.95
CA ALA A 583 -0.16 -11.72 -25.51
C ALA A 583 1.12 -12.13 -24.75
N THR A 584 1.90 -13.04 -25.31
CA THR A 584 3.19 -13.47 -24.76
C THR A 584 4.23 -12.37 -24.78
N LEU A 585 4.31 -11.59 -25.87
CA LEU A 585 5.16 -10.40 -25.95
C LEU A 585 4.81 -9.39 -24.86
N VAL A 586 3.53 -9.09 -24.67
CA VAL A 586 3.06 -8.16 -23.62
C VAL A 586 3.41 -8.70 -22.24
N ALA A 587 3.19 -9.99 -21.97
CA ALA A 587 3.52 -10.60 -20.68
C ALA A 587 5.03 -10.54 -20.38
N HIS A 588 5.89 -10.82 -21.37
CA HIS A 588 7.34 -10.72 -21.21
C HIS A 588 7.80 -9.27 -21.02
N GLN A 589 7.23 -8.31 -21.74
CA GLN A 589 7.50 -6.88 -21.53
C GLN A 589 7.10 -6.42 -20.12
N LEU A 590 5.96 -6.88 -19.61
CA LEU A 590 5.53 -6.59 -18.24
C LEU A 590 6.51 -7.17 -17.21
N HIS A 591 7.01 -8.40 -17.43
CA HIS A 591 8.05 -8.98 -16.59
C HIS A 591 9.33 -8.11 -16.60
N GLN A 592 9.83 -7.71 -17.77
CA GLN A 592 11.03 -6.88 -17.90
C GLN A 592 10.87 -5.50 -17.22
N GLN A 593 9.72 -4.84 -17.41
CA GLN A 593 9.40 -3.57 -16.77
C GLN A 593 9.34 -3.70 -15.25
N ARG A 594 8.79 -4.81 -14.74
CA ARG A 594 8.71 -5.09 -13.31
C ARG A 594 10.10 -5.37 -12.72
N MET A 595 10.94 -6.16 -13.41
CA MET A 595 12.35 -6.36 -13.05
C MET A 595 13.13 -5.05 -12.99
N GLN A 596 12.90 -4.14 -13.94
CA GLN A 596 13.51 -2.82 -13.93
C GLN A 596 13.02 -1.98 -12.74
N SER A 597 11.72 -2.05 -12.44
CA SER A 597 11.13 -1.31 -11.32
C SER A 597 11.60 -1.84 -9.95
N LEU A 598 11.94 -3.12 -9.86
CA LEU A 598 12.43 -3.78 -8.65
C LEU A 598 13.95 -3.74 -8.50
N GLN A 599 14.67 -2.99 -9.34
CA GLN A 599 16.12 -2.84 -9.16
C GLN A 599 16.45 -2.23 -7.79
N PRO A 600 17.46 -2.75 -7.08
CA PRO A 600 17.93 -2.14 -5.84
C PRO A 600 18.39 -0.70 -6.10
N VAL A 601 18.03 0.19 -5.20
CA VAL A 601 18.56 1.56 -5.17
C VAL A 601 19.15 1.83 -3.80
N MET A 602 20.12 2.75 -3.76
CA MET A 602 20.80 3.10 -2.53
C MET A 602 20.39 4.51 -2.08
N SER A 603 20.12 4.64 -0.79
CA SER A 603 19.71 5.87 -0.12
C SER A 603 20.74 6.24 0.94
N CYS A 604 21.07 7.52 1.02
CA CYS A 604 21.90 8.06 2.11
C CYS A 604 21.07 8.42 3.36
N GLY A 605 19.74 8.28 3.27
CA GLY A 605 18.81 8.69 4.32
C GLY A 605 18.66 10.20 4.43
N TRP A 606 17.70 10.61 5.26
CA TRP A 606 17.42 12.02 5.50
C TRP A 606 18.59 12.73 6.18
N LEU A 607 18.89 13.94 5.72
CA LEU A 607 19.92 14.81 6.28
C LEU A 607 19.27 16.04 6.90
N ALA A 608 19.58 16.32 8.18
CA ALA A 608 18.94 17.40 8.91
C ALA A 608 19.30 18.79 8.34
N PRO A 609 18.37 19.76 8.36
CA PRO A 609 18.72 21.15 8.09
C PRO A 609 19.57 21.73 9.24
N PRO A 610 20.44 22.72 8.96
CA PRO A 610 21.20 23.41 10.00
C PRO A 610 20.26 24.17 10.94
N ALA A 611 20.61 24.24 12.22
CA ALA A 611 19.91 25.11 13.17
C ALA A 611 19.99 26.57 12.71
N ASN A 612 18.90 27.33 12.77
CA ASN A 612 18.79 28.68 12.18
C ASN A 612 19.06 28.73 10.66
N GLY A 613 18.76 27.64 9.96
CA GLY A 613 18.76 27.58 8.51
C GLY A 613 17.73 26.59 7.98
N HIS A 614 17.81 26.34 6.68
CA HIS A 614 16.96 25.40 5.96
C HIS A 614 17.80 24.64 4.93
N LYS A 615 17.20 23.61 4.34
CA LYS A 615 17.80 22.84 3.26
C LYS A 615 16.87 22.77 2.06
N GLU A 616 17.44 22.72 0.87
CA GLU A 616 16.75 22.44 -0.38
C GLU A 616 17.17 21.06 -0.90
N GLY A 617 16.20 20.28 -1.36
CA GLY A 617 16.40 18.88 -1.77
C GLY A 617 15.66 17.92 -0.85
N LEU A 618 14.77 17.13 -1.46
CA LEU A 618 13.88 16.17 -0.81
C LEU A 618 14.12 14.73 -1.27
N ARG A 619 15.12 14.52 -2.14
CA ARG A 619 15.51 13.20 -2.65
C ARG A 619 16.85 12.80 -2.02
N TYR A 620 16.92 11.58 -1.54
CA TYR A 620 18.06 11.07 -0.75
C TYR A 620 18.74 9.86 -1.38
N LEU A 621 18.48 9.60 -2.66
CA LEU A 621 19.10 8.52 -3.41
C LEU A 621 20.47 8.94 -3.96
N VAL A 622 21.33 7.98 -4.27
CA VAL A 622 22.65 8.22 -4.87
C VAL A 622 22.58 9.22 -6.02
N GLY A 623 23.51 10.18 -6.02
CA GLY A 623 23.58 11.29 -6.98
C GLY A 623 22.71 12.49 -6.64
N SER A 624 21.79 12.39 -5.66
CA SER A 624 21.00 13.53 -5.20
C SER A 624 21.88 14.51 -4.42
N THR A 625 21.64 15.82 -4.59
CA THR A 625 22.37 16.88 -3.89
C THR A 625 21.41 17.74 -3.08
N VAL A 626 21.77 17.97 -1.82
CA VAL A 626 21.07 18.87 -0.89
C VAL A 626 21.87 20.16 -0.77
N HIS A 627 21.18 21.30 -0.78
CA HIS A 627 21.75 22.63 -0.59
C HIS A 627 21.34 23.19 0.76
N PHE A 628 22.25 23.87 1.44
CA PHE A 628 22.02 24.42 2.77
C PHE A 628 22.05 25.95 2.75
N HIS A 629 21.12 26.55 3.46
CA HIS A 629 20.99 27.99 3.55
C HIS A 629 20.77 28.42 5.00
N CYS A 630 21.39 29.53 5.40
CA CYS A 630 21.15 30.11 6.71
C CYS A 630 20.03 31.15 6.65
N ASN A 631 19.28 31.25 7.74
CA ASN A 631 18.28 32.29 7.90
C ASN A 631 18.95 33.67 8.00
N SER A 632 18.16 34.73 7.75
CA SER A 632 18.65 36.10 7.84
C SER A 632 19.35 36.39 9.17
N GLY A 633 20.53 37.03 9.12
CA GLY A 633 21.37 37.30 10.29
C GLY A 633 22.39 36.21 10.63
N PHE A 634 22.41 35.10 9.90
CA PHE A 634 23.37 34.02 10.04
C PHE A 634 24.21 33.82 8.77
N SER A 635 25.38 33.22 8.93
CA SER A 635 26.31 32.87 7.86
C SER A 635 26.68 31.39 7.96
N LEU A 636 26.77 30.72 6.81
CA LEU A 636 27.03 29.29 6.73
C LEU A 636 28.49 28.99 7.04
N ALA A 637 28.73 28.08 7.98
CA ALA A 637 30.02 27.54 8.34
C ALA A 637 30.04 26.05 8.00
N GLY A 638 30.72 25.69 6.91
CA GLY A 638 30.77 24.33 6.36
C GLY A 638 30.52 24.32 4.86
N ALA A 639 30.24 23.15 4.31
CA ALA A 639 29.89 23.00 2.90
C ALA A 639 28.46 23.50 2.62
N GLU A 640 28.29 24.24 1.53
CA GLU A 640 26.98 24.69 1.05
C GLU A 640 26.13 23.54 0.51
N THR A 641 26.77 22.48 0.03
CA THR A 641 26.11 21.32 -0.56
C THR A 641 26.63 20.00 0.00
N SER A 642 25.77 18.99 -0.05
CA SER A 642 26.14 17.59 0.19
C SER A 642 25.46 16.69 -0.84
N THR A 643 26.23 15.78 -1.44
CA THR A 643 25.77 14.82 -2.44
C THR A 643 25.77 13.42 -1.87
N CYS A 644 24.71 12.65 -2.15
CA CYS A 644 24.61 11.25 -1.75
C CYS A 644 25.53 10.38 -2.61
N GLN A 645 26.50 9.73 -1.97
CA GLN A 645 27.55 8.96 -2.63
C GLN A 645 27.17 7.49 -2.82
N ALA A 646 27.91 6.79 -3.68
CA ALA A 646 27.62 5.40 -4.06
C ALA A 646 27.79 4.37 -2.92
N ASP A 647 28.36 4.78 -1.78
CA ASP A 647 28.47 3.98 -0.56
C ASP A 647 27.31 4.21 0.43
N GLY A 648 26.33 5.05 0.06
CA GLY A 648 25.18 5.36 0.89
C GLY A 648 25.50 6.41 1.97
N THR A 649 26.57 7.18 1.81
CA THR A 649 26.92 8.28 2.73
C THR A 649 26.82 9.65 2.05
N TRP A 650 26.58 10.67 2.87
CA TRP A 650 26.60 12.07 2.42
C TRP A 650 28.03 12.58 2.34
N SER A 651 28.39 13.22 1.22
CA SER A 651 29.76 13.71 0.97
C SER A 651 30.28 14.67 2.04
N THR A 652 29.38 15.41 2.68
CA THR A 652 29.66 16.38 3.75
C THR A 652 28.53 16.33 4.78
N PRO A 653 28.82 16.52 6.08
CA PRO A 653 27.79 16.58 7.11
C PRO A 653 26.98 17.90 7.01
N THR A 654 25.85 17.96 7.71
CA THR A 654 25.08 19.20 7.86
C THR A 654 25.98 20.34 8.40
N PRO A 655 26.05 21.50 7.73
CA PRO A 655 26.86 22.64 8.16
C PRO A 655 26.24 23.34 9.38
N GLU A 656 26.92 24.35 9.94
CA GLU A 656 26.40 25.18 11.02
C GLU A 656 26.04 26.58 10.50
N CYS A 657 24.97 27.19 11.03
CA CYS A 657 24.67 28.60 10.81
C CYS A 657 25.10 29.42 12.03
N GLN A 658 26.10 30.28 11.84
CA GLN A 658 26.67 31.12 12.89
C GLN A 658 26.19 32.56 12.74
N LEU A 659 26.04 33.30 13.84
CA LEU A 659 25.64 34.71 13.78
C LEU A 659 26.58 35.49 12.85
N GLY A 660 26.00 36.10 11.82
CA GLY A 660 26.73 36.89 10.84
C GLY A 660 27.43 38.04 11.56
N ARG A 661 28.77 38.01 11.60
CA ARG A 661 29.54 39.14 12.10
C ARG A 661 29.34 40.30 11.14
N SER A 662 28.46 41.22 11.49
CA SER A 662 28.21 42.42 10.69
C SER A 662 29.43 43.34 10.76
N TYR A 663 30.35 43.17 9.81
CA TYR A 663 31.49 44.06 9.65
C TYR A 663 31.05 45.52 9.46
N THR A 664 29.83 45.78 9.00
CA THR A 664 29.28 47.14 8.88
C THR A 664 29.05 47.78 10.24
N VAL A 665 28.59 47.04 11.26
CA VAL A 665 28.45 47.54 12.63
C VAL A 665 29.82 47.78 13.25
N LEU A 666 30.76 46.85 13.07
CA LEU A 666 32.12 47.01 13.59
C LEU A 666 32.83 48.21 12.96
N LEU A 667 32.72 48.35 11.64
CA LEU A 667 33.30 49.47 10.90
C LEU A 667 32.60 50.79 11.27
N SER A 668 31.28 50.82 11.45
CA SER A 668 30.58 52.06 11.85
C SER A 668 30.91 52.49 13.29
N ILE A 669 31.18 51.55 14.21
CA ILE A 669 31.72 51.87 15.54
C ILE A 669 33.15 52.43 15.41
N ILE A 670 34.00 51.82 14.58
CA ILE A 670 35.38 52.29 14.37
C ILE A 670 35.41 53.68 13.72
N PHE A 671 34.70 53.87 12.60
CA PHE A 671 34.63 55.15 11.89
C PHE A 671 33.90 56.23 12.70
N GLY A 672 32.83 55.87 13.41
CA GLY A 672 32.14 56.78 14.33
C GLY A 672 33.04 57.22 15.48
N GLY A 673 33.78 56.29 16.09
CA GLY A 673 34.77 56.60 17.12
C GLY A 673 35.90 57.50 16.63
N LEU A 674 36.46 57.20 15.44
CA LEU A 674 37.49 58.03 14.81
C LEU A 674 36.98 59.46 14.52
N ALA A 675 35.74 59.60 14.05
CA ALA A 675 35.13 60.91 13.80
C ALA A 675 35.00 61.75 15.09
N VAL A 676 34.61 61.13 16.20
CA VAL A 676 34.52 61.80 17.51
C VAL A 676 35.89 62.26 18.00
N VAL A 677 36.92 61.41 17.91
CA VAL A 677 38.30 61.78 18.29
C VAL A 677 38.80 62.97 17.47
N LEU A 678 38.51 62.98 16.18
CA LEU A 678 38.91 64.06 15.27
C LEU A 678 38.19 65.38 15.61
N LEU A 679 36.90 65.30 15.96
CA LEU A 679 36.09 66.44 16.42
C LEU A 679 36.61 67.03 17.74
N VAL A 680 36.92 66.18 18.72
CA VAL A 680 37.51 66.59 20.00
C VAL A 680 38.90 67.21 19.78
N SER A 681 39.70 66.66 18.88
CA SER A 681 41.02 67.19 18.52
C SER A 681 40.92 68.58 17.88
N ILE A 682 39.96 68.78 16.97
CA ILE A 682 39.68 70.10 16.35
C ILE A 682 39.23 71.10 17.41
N ILE A 683 38.30 70.71 18.29
CA ILE A 683 37.83 71.58 19.39
C ILE A 683 38.99 71.95 20.32
N TYR A 684 39.84 70.99 20.68
CA TYR A 684 41.04 71.22 21.49
C TYR A 684 42.00 72.21 20.81
N VAL A 685 42.27 72.06 19.51
CA VAL A 685 43.10 72.99 18.74
C VAL A 685 42.48 74.39 18.68
N LEU A 686 41.16 74.49 18.47
CA LEU A 686 40.44 75.78 18.44
C LEU A 686 40.47 76.48 19.81
N LEU A 687 40.29 75.73 20.91
CA LEU A 687 40.41 76.26 22.27
C LEU A 687 41.85 76.69 22.59
N ARG A 688 42.86 75.94 22.13
CA ARG A 688 44.28 76.31 22.29
C ARG A 688 44.66 77.54 21.47
N ARG A 689 44.12 77.68 20.25
CA ARG A 689 44.26 78.91 19.43
C ARG A 689 43.62 80.13 20.10
N LYS A 690 42.45 79.96 20.73
CA LYS A 690 41.78 81.01 21.52
C LYS A 690 42.59 81.40 22.76
N GLY A 691 43.26 80.45 23.41
CA GLY A 691 44.19 80.71 24.51
C GLY A 691 45.44 81.49 24.11
N ASN A 692 46.02 81.21 22.94
CA ASN A 692 47.19 81.94 22.42
C ASN A 692 46.87 83.34 21.88
N MET A 693 45.63 83.62 21.47
CA MET A 693 45.21 84.98 21.07
C MET A 693 45.06 85.94 22.25
N ASN A 694 44.85 85.45 23.48
CA ASN A 694 44.76 86.29 24.67
C ASN A 694 46.12 86.66 25.30
N MET A 695 47.24 86.21 24.72
CA MET A 695 48.59 86.48 25.23
C MET A 695 49.38 87.53 24.42
N TRP A 696 48.77 88.12 23.37
CA TRP A 696 49.41 89.09 22.47
C TRP A 696 48.78 90.50 22.52
N SER A 697 48.05 90.83 23.59
CA SER A 697 47.49 92.18 23.79
C SER A 697 47.79 92.71 25.19
N LEU A 698 49.08 92.81 25.53
CA LEU A 698 49.53 93.63 26.66
C LEU A 698 50.93 94.19 26.38
N GLN A 699 50.99 95.52 26.47
CA GLN A 699 52.14 96.46 26.51
C GLN A 699 52.48 97.23 25.23
N PRO A 700 52.90 98.50 25.38
CA PRO A 700 52.39 99.56 26.27
C PRO A 700 51.73 100.71 25.51
#